data_AF-A0ABD1C5I6-F1
#
_entry.id   AF-A0ABD1C5I6-F1
#
_cell.length_a   1.000
_cell.length_b   1.000
_cell.length_c   1.000
_cell.angle_alpha   90.00
_cell.angle_beta   90.00
_cell.angle_gamma   90.00
#
_symmetry.space_group_name_H-M   'P 1'
#
loop_
_entity.id
_entity.type
_entity.pdbx_description
1 polymer ?
#
loop_
_entity_poly.entity_id
_entity_poly.type
_entity_poly.pdbx_seq_one_letter_code
_entity_poly.pdbx_strand_id
1 'polypeptide(L)'
;MEKKKKSCLQKDPMSEANLDVEIGRLEQRDETKPFYTNSLTPREMESLVAICDTLIPSIDGSGVGHVDDCVAEYFSASASQTGTPDRVATLMCERLDHPKKWILRVALWFLSTWIGSLILCGRRSFTGEFPYFRRFCRLPEKQREDILLNWSSSFFLLLRMFFRSIKLITALVFFTQVDEKGSNLAWKAIGYNGPSSDHSGHEEELNEEKKKQPEEVFGPLYNGIVDLKRPREAVTKKLTGRGFTVSTQKSNTNGSSISNPVMTIRCDAVVVGSGSGGGVVAGVLAKAGYKVLVVEKGNYYARSNLSLLEGQAMDEMYLSAGLLATSDMNVVVLAGSTVGGGSTINWSASIKTPEHVMKEWAEKSKLEMFGSDLYREAMDVVCERMGVQCGFVEEGFNNEILRKGCEELGLPVKNIPRNAPSDHYCGFCCLGCKKGQKQGTAETWLVDLVESGNGLILPGCDAMEVLYEREQGKKKKKKTATGVAFAFGEEIYVVESKVTVVACGALRTPHLLKRSGLKNSNIGRNLCLHPVVMAWGWFPEEEIWPEKKKKSYEGGIMTAMSSVVNTETKSTYGETLIQTPSLHPGMYSGIIPWTSSKEFKTQMLKFSRTSHIFTLLRDKGTGTINSKSYIDYNLNDEDEESLKMGLERVMKILVAAGAEEIGTHNSEGKSLNIRTASGVEIEKFVREESSKQLKDLSGQICSAHQMGSCRMGIRPEESAVRPTGETWEVQGLFVADTSVFPTALGVNPMVTVQSIAYCIGLNVVDVLKRKK
;
A
#
# COMPACT_ATOMS: atom_id res chain seq x y z
N MET A 1 -17.47 81.15 10.99
CA MET A 1 -17.92 80.26 12.09
C MET A 1 -17.28 78.91 11.84
N GLU A 2 -16.08 78.71 12.37
CA GLU A 2 -15.73 77.80 13.50
C GLU A 2 -15.11 76.49 12.96
N LYS A 3 -13.76 76.41 12.93
CA LYS A 3 -12.87 75.68 13.88
C LYS A 3 -12.97 74.15 13.69
N LYS A 4 -11.92 73.37 13.37
CA LYS A 4 -10.51 73.40 13.78
C LYS A 4 -9.58 72.65 12.78
N LYS A 5 -8.30 73.02 12.88
CA LYS A 5 -7.08 72.67 12.11
C LYS A 5 -6.43 71.31 12.48
N LYS A 6 -5.67 70.76 11.49
CA LYS A 6 -4.34 70.07 11.56
C LYS A 6 -4.31 68.69 12.28
N SER A 7 -3.47 67.69 11.95
CA SER A 7 -2.20 67.58 11.20
C SER A 7 -1.85 66.11 10.89
N CYS A 8 -0.96 65.91 9.90
CA CYS A 8 0.10 64.91 9.78
C CYS A 8 -0.25 63.40 9.91
N LEU A 9 -0.32 62.72 8.76
CA LEU A 9 -0.03 61.29 8.64
C LEU A 9 1.40 61.11 8.12
N GLN A 10 2.25 60.60 9.01
CA GLN A 10 3.56 60.04 8.72
C GLN A 10 3.37 58.74 7.92
N LYS A 11 4.17 58.58 6.86
CA LYS A 11 4.29 57.34 6.09
C LYS A 11 5.09 56.33 6.90
N ASP A 12 4.52 55.15 7.13
CA ASP A 12 5.26 53.92 7.44
C ASP A 12 4.97 52.90 6.31
N PRO A 13 5.98 52.24 5.72
CA PRO A 13 5.79 51.25 4.67
C PRO A 13 6.07 49.84 5.21
N MET A 14 5.05 49.03 5.50
CA MET A 14 5.23 47.58 5.66
C MET A 14 3.98 46.75 5.31
N SER A 15 4.25 45.74 4.48
CA SER A 15 3.56 44.46 4.26
C SER A 15 2.19 44.44 3.56
N GLU A 16 2.21 44.58 2.24
CA GLU A 16 1.42 43.72 1.35
C GLU A 16 2.34 42.61 0.83
N ALA A 17 2.40 41.48 1.54
CA ALA A 17 2.89 40.24 0.96
C ALA A 17 1.66 39.55 0.34
N ASN A 18 1.57 39.63 -0.99
CA ASN A 18 0.67 38.78 -1.77
C ASN A 18 0.87 37.33 -1.34
N LEU A 19 -0.11 36.80 -0.61
CA LEU A 19 -0.19 35.38 -0.32
C LEU A 19 -0.54 34.72 -1.66
N ASP A 20 0.47 34.16 -2.33
CA ASP A 20 0.31 33.43 -3.59
C ASP A 20 -0.65 32.24 -3.38
N VAL A 21 -1.90 32.42 -3.82
CA VAL A 21 -2.98 31.42 -3.93
C VAL A 21 -2.69 30.45 -5.10
N GLU A 22 -1.43 30.05 -5.28
CA GLU A 22 -0.95 29.15 -6.34
C GLU A 22 -0.26 27.90 -5.77
N ILE A 23 -0.74 27.43 -4.61
CA ILE A 23 -0.39 26.11 -4.04
C ILE A 23 -1.53 25.09 -4.25
N GLY A 24 -2.70 25.53 -4.78
CA GLY A 24 -3.92 24.71 -4.81
C GLY A 24 -4.56 24.44 -6.18
N ARG A 25 -4.05 24.98 -7.29
CA ARG A 25 -4.49 24.59 -8.65
C ARG A 25 -3.45 23.70 -9.30
N LEU A 26 -3.32 22.47 -8.82
CA LEU A 26 -2.57 21.42 -9.49
C LEU A 26 -3.46 20.18 -9.60
N GLU A 27 -3.89 19.96 -10.84
CA GLU A 27 -4.68 18.85 -11.39
C GLU A 27 -6.22 18.93 -11.22
N GLN A 28 -6.86 19.88 -11.92
CA GLN A 28 -7.79 19.40 -12.95
C GLN A 28 -6.89 18.91 -14.08
N ARG A 29 -6.96 17.62 -14.40
CA ARG A 29 -6.26 17.08 -15.57
C ARG A 29 -6.66 17.94 -16.77
N ASP A 30 -5.66 18.33 -17.55
CA ASP A 30 -5.91 18.89 -18.87
C ASP A 30 -6.54 17.79 -19.73
N GLU A 31 -7.88 17.80 -19.82
CA GLU A 31 -8.68 16.85 -20.61
C GLU A 31 -8.35 16.90 -22.11
N THR A 32 -7.49 17.85 -22.54
CA THR A 32 -7.08 18.04 -23.94
C THR A 32 -5.76 17.35 -24.31
N LYS A 33 -5.03 16.74 -23.36
CA LYS A 33 -3.90 15.89 -23.73
C LYS A 33 -4.41 14.58 -24.35
N PRO A 34 -3.90 14.18 -25.54
CA PRO A 34 -4.36 12.97 -26.21
C PRO A 34 -4.22 11.76 -25.28
N PHE A 35 -5.26 10.93 -25.25
CA PHE A 35 -5.30 9.66 -24.53
C PHE A 35 -3.94 8.95 -24.64
N TYR A 36 -3.40 8.59 -23.47
CA TYR A 36 -2.22 7.77 -23.25
C TYR A 36 -1.93 6.79 -24.40
N THR A 37 -0.67 6.69 -24.82
CA THR A 37 -0.27 5.86 -25.96
C THR A 37 -0.49 4.38 -25.66
N ASN A 38 -1.66 3.86 -26.03
CA ASN A 38 -1.95 2.43 -25.96
C ASN A 38 -1.01 1.68 -26.93
N SER A 39 -0.12 0.84 -26.38
CA SER A 39 0.84 0.07 -27.18
C SER A 39 0.28 -1.23 -27.77
N LEU A 40 -0.99 -1.55 -27.48
CA LEU A 40 -1.70 -2.71 -28.01
C LEU A 40 -2.23 -2.44 -29.43
N THR A 41 -2.13 -3.44 -30.29
CA THR A 41 -2.73 -3.40 -31.63
C THR A 41 -4.26 -3.44 -31.56
N PRO A 42 -4.99 -2.98 -32.60
CA PRO A 42 -6.45 -3.05 -32.62
C PRO A 42 -7.00 -4.46 -32.37
N ARG A 43 -6.31 -5.51 -32.85
CA ARG A 43 -6.74 -6.89 -32.64
C ARG A 43 -6.45 -7.41 -31.23
N GLU A 44 -5.37 -6.97 -30.59
CA GLU A 44 -5.13 -7.26 -29.17
C GLU A 44 -6.18 -6.56 -28.30
N MET A 45 -6.60 -5.35 -28.67
CA MET A 45 -7.70 -4.65 -28.00
C MET A 45 -9.04 -5.36 -28.18
N GLU A 46 -9.37 -5.89 -29.36
CA GLU A 46 -10.57 -6.73 -29.54
C GLU A 46 -10.57 -7.94 -28.58
N SER A 47 -9.42 -8.59 -28.40
CA SER A 47 -9.27 -9.69 -27.45
C SER A 47 -9.46 -9.23 -26.01
N LEU A 48 -8.88 -8.09 -25.63
CA LEU A 48 -9.00 -7.52 -24.29
C LEU A 48 -10.45 -7.15 -23.96
N VAL A 49 -11.13 -6.43 -24.87
CA VAL A 49 -12.55 -6.09 -24.75
C VAL A 49 -13.39 -7.34 -24.51
N ALA A 50 -13.18 -8.39 -25.31
CA ALA A 50 -13.92 -9.64 -25.16
C ALA A 50 -13.65 -10.34 -23.81
N ILE A 51 -12.43 -10.27 -23.27
CA ILE A 51 -12.11 -10.82 -21.94
C ILE A 51 -12.84 -10.00 -20.87
N CYS A 52 -12.73 -8.66 -20.91
CA CYS A 52 -13.36 -7.79 -19.93
C CYS A 52 -14.89 -7.96 -19.92
N ASP A 53 -15.51 -8.03 -21.10
CA ASP A 53 -16.94 -8.28 -21.23
C ASP A 53 -17.33 -9.71 -20.86
N THR A 54 -16.42 -10.67 -20.87
CA THR A 54 -16.72 -12.02 -20.35
C THR A 54 -16.64 -12.05 -18.83
N LEU A 55 -15.72 -11.29 -18.22
CA LEU A 55 -15.60 -11.17 -16.77
C LEU A 55 -16.78 -10.41 -16.17
N ILE A 56 -17.20 -9.31 -16.81
CA ILE A 56 -18.29 -8.42 -16.40
C ILE A 56 -19.17 -8.10 -17.63
N PRO A 57 -20.06 -9.01 -18.05
CA PRO A 57 -20.97 -8.82 -19.18
C PRO A 57 -22.19 -7.98 -18.83
N SER A 58 -22.89 -7.53 -19.86
CA SER A 58 -24.30 -7.11 -19.76
C SER A 58 -25.17 -8.36 -19.64
N ILE A 59 -25.94 -8.48 -18.55
CA ILE A 59 -26.86 -9.58 -18.29
C ILE A 59 -28.28 -9.01 -18.22
N ASP A 60 -29.24 -9.66 -18.88
CA ASP A 60 -30.65 -9.28 -18.76
C ASP A 60 -31.13 -9.46 -17.31
N GLY A 61 -31.52 -8.36 -16.68
CA GLY A 61 -31.95 -8.29 -15.28
C GLY A 61 -33.33 -8.91 -15.01
N SER A 62 -34.07 -9.31 -16.05
CA SER A 62 -35.42 -9.89 -15.95
C SER A 62 -35.52 -11.16 -15.09
N GLY A 63 -34.40 -11.87 -14.88
CA GLY A 63 -34.30 -13.07 -14.04
C GLY A 63 -33.86 -12.83 -12.59
N VAL A 64 -33.65 -11.58 -12.18
CA VAL A 64 -33.34 -11.18 -10.79
C VAL A 64 -34.65 -10.61 -10.24
N GLY A 65 -35.32 -11.31 -9.33
CA GLY A 65 -36.67 -10.93 -8.87
C GLY A 65 -36.74 -9.52 -8.27
N HIS A 66 -37.87 -8.81 -8.47
CA HIS A 66 -38.19 -7.44 -8.01
C HIS A 66 -36.97 -6.60 -7.55
N VAL A 67 -36.21 -6.06 -8.50
CA VAL A 67 -35.01 -5.27 -8.19
C VAL A 67 -35.25 -3.78 -8.36
N ASP A 68 -34.68 -3.02 -7.41
CA ASP A 68 -34.42 -1.58 -7.49
C ASP A 68 -33.74 -1.24 -8.84
N ASP A 69 -34.15 -0.14 -9.48
CA ASP A 69 -33.67 0.31 -10.79
C ASP A 69 -32.13 0.32 -10.90
N CYS A 70 -31.42 0.64 -9.81
CA CYS A 70 -29.96 0.68 -9.81
C CYS A 70 -29.30 -0.70 -9.96
N VAL A 71 -29.95 -1.77 -9.47
CA VAL A 71 -29.43 -3.14 -9.64
C VAL A 71 -29.66 -3.63 -11.06
N ALA A 72 -30.81 -3.29 -11.65
CA ALA A 72 -31.07 -3.58 -13.05
C ALA A 72 -30.05 -2.89 -13.96
N GLU A 73 -29.75 -1.62 -13.70
CA GLU A 73 -28.70 -0.86 -14.40
C GLU A 73 -27.33 -1.54 -14.25
N TYR A 74 -26.94 -1.92 -13.03
CA TYR A 74 -25.69 -2.65 -12.77
C TYR A 74 -25.58 -3.97 -13.54
N PHE A 75 -26.65 -4.76 -13.61
CA PHE A 75 -26.65 -6.01 -14.38
C PHE A 75 -26.56 -5.77 -15.88
N SER A 76 -27.23 -4.74 -16.39
CA SER A 76 -27.22 -4.37 -17.81
C SER A 76 -25.91 -3.73 -18.30
N ALA A 77 -25.05 -3.25 -17.40
CA ALA A 77 -23.78 -2.64 -17.76
C ALA A 77 -22.66 -3.68 -18.00
N SER A 78 -22.00 -3.63 -19.14
CA SER A 78 -20.76 -4.37 -19.42
C SER A 78 -19.50 -3.58 -19.10
N ALA A 79 -18.36 -4.26 -18.99
CA ALA A 79 -17.07 -3.61 -18.85
C ALA A 79 -16.77 -2.63 -20.01
N SER A 80 -17.04 -3.04 -21.26
CA SER A 80 -16.78 -2.20 -22.43
C SER A 80 -17.64 -0.95 -22.52
N GLN A 81 -18.92 -1.02 -22.10
CA GLN A 81 -19.82 0.14 -22.08
C GLN A 81 -19.34 1.24 -21.13
N THR A 82 -18.51 0.91 -20.15
CA THR A 82 -17.99 1.85 -19.15
C THR A 82 -16.55 2.31 -19.44
N GLY A 83 -15.96 1.90 -20.58
CA GLY A 83 -14.58 2.24 -20.95
C GLY A 83 -13.51 1.51 -20.12
N THR A 84 -13.87 0.44 -19.40
CA THR A 84 -12.92 -0.35 -18.60
C THR A 84 -11.75 -0.91 -19.44
N PRO A 85 -11.95 -1.48 -20.65
CA PRO A 85 -10.85 -2.08 -21.41
C PRO A 85 -9.69 -1.12 -21.72
N ASP A 86 -9.97 0.15 -22.04
CA ASP A 86 -8.95 1.15 -22.33
C ASP A 86 -8.12 1.52 -21.09
N ARG A 87 -8.78 1.63 -19.93
CA ARG A 87 -8.12 1.85 -18.63
C ARG A 87 -7.28 0.64 -18.22
N VAL A 88 -7.78 -0.58 -18.45
CA VAL A 88 -7.03 -1.83 -18.22
C VAL A 88 -5.78 -1.87 -19.11
N ALA A 89 -5.90 -1.57 -20.40
CA ALA A 89 -4.75 -1.50 -21.32
C ALA A 89 -3.69 -0.50 -20.84
N THR A 90 -4.12 0.68 -20.37
CA THR A 90 -3.23 1.71 -19.82
C THR A 90 -2.47 1.22 -18.59
N LEU A 91 -3.17 0.62 -17.62
CA LEU A 91 -2.53 0.05 -16.42
C LEU A 91 -1.52 -1.04 -16.78
N MET A 92 -1.85 -1.91 -17.73
CA MET A 92 -0.97 -2.99 -18.19
C MET A 92 0.31 -2.45 -18.84
N CYS A 93 0.22 -1.39 -19.64
CA CYS A 93 1.36 -0.83 -20.37
C CYS A 93 2.25 0.04 -19.48
N GLU A 94 1.65 0.90 -18.64
CA GLU A 94 2.37 1.99 -17.98
C GLU A 94 2.62 1.79 -16.48
N ARG A 95 1.73 1.07 -15.78
CA ARG A 95 1.77 0.97 -14.31
C ARG A 95 2.27 -0.38 -13.79
N LEU A 96 2.01 -1.46 -14.53
CA LEU A 96 2.37 -2.80 -14.09
C LEU A 96 3.90 -3.02 -14.14
N ASP A 97 4.49 -3.21 -12.96
CA ASP A 97 5.92 -3.48 -12.77
C ASP A 97 6.13 -4.91 -12.23
N HIS A 98 6.03 -5.90 -13.12
CA HIS A 98 6.17 -7.33 -12.80
C HIS A 98 7.05 -8.06 -13.83
N PRO A 99 7.97 -8.96 -13.45
CA PRO A 99 8.90 -9.64 -14.35
C PRO A 99 8.20 -10.49 -15.43
N LYS A 100 6.99 -10.96 -15.14
CA LYS A 100 6.18 -11.77 -16.05
C LYS A 100 5.05 -10.99 -16.74
N LYS A 101 5.07 -9.64 -16.73
CA LYS A 101 4.02 -8.83 -17.39
C LYS A 101 3.87 -9.09 -18.89
N TRP A 102 4.93 -9.59 -19.53
CA TRP A 102 4.93 -9.98 -20.94
C TRP A 102 3.87 -11.05 -21.27
N ILE A 103 3.48 -11.89 -20.29
CA ILE A 103 2.44 -12.92 -20.46
C ILE A 103 1.14 -12.30 -20.93
N LEU A 104 0.75 -11.14 -20.39
CA LEU A 104 -0.49 -10.47 -20.76
C LEU A 104 -0.51 -10.13 -22.25
N ARG A 105 0.58 -9.52 -22.76
CA ARG A 105 0.67 -9.14 -24.17
C ARG A 105 0.73 -10.35 -25.09
N VAL A 106 1.53 -11.35 -24.74
CA VAL A 106 1.62 -12.59 -25.53
C VAL A 106 0.27 -13.29 -25.61
N ALA A 107 -0.44 -13.44 -24.48
CA ALA A 107 -1.76 -14.05 -24.48
C ALA A 107 -2.77 -13.27 -25.35
N LEU A 108 -2.82 -11.94 -25.23
CA LEU A 108 -3.70 -11.11 -26.08
C LEU A 108 -3.36 -11.26 -27.58
N TRP A 109 -2.08 -11.33 -27.93
CA TRP A 109 -1.62 -11.58 -29.29
C TRP A 109 -2.06 -12.95 -29.81
N PHE A 110 -1.91 -14.02 -29.03
CA PHE A 110 -2.39 -15.36 -29.40
C PHE A 110 -3.91 -15.35 -29.64
N LEU A 111 -4.69 -14.78 -28.71
CA LEU A 111 -6.16 -14.66 -28.82
C LEU A 111 -6.61 -13.80 -30.01
N SER A 112 -5.74 -12.91 -30.49
CA SER A 112 -6.00 -12.07 -31.67
C SER A 112 -5.99 -12.86 -33.00
N THR A 113 -5.53 -14.12 -32.99
CA THR A 113 -5.40 -15.00 -34.18
C THR A 113 -6.24 -16.27 -34.04
N TRP A 114 -6.60 -16.90 -35.16
CA TRP A 114 -7.35 -18.17 -35.16
C TRP A 114 -6.55 -19.32 -34.54
N ILE A 115 -5.30 -19.49 -35.00
CA ILE A 115 -4.39 -20.54 -34.54
C ILE A 115 -4.05 -20.33 -33.06
N GLY A 116 -3.79 -19.08 -32.66
CA GLY A 116 -3.45 -18.81 -31.27
C GLY A 116 -4.64 -18.98 -30.31
N SER A 117 -5.85 -18.66 -30.76
CA SER A 117 -7.07 -18.99 -30.01
C SER A 117 -7.26 -20.50 -29.87
N LEU A 118 -6.96 -21.30 -30.90
CA LEU A 118 -6.97 -22.76 -30.77
C LEU A 118 -5.94 -23.25 -29.74
N ILE A 119 -4.76 -22.65 -29.68
CA ILE A 119 -3.70 -23.01 -28.72
C ILE A 119 -4.13 -22.70 -27.28
N LEU A 120 -4.66 -21.49 -27.01
CA LEU A 120 -5.02 -21.08 -25.65
C LEU A 120 -6.38 -21.58 -25.18
N CYS A 121 -7.36 -21.68 -26.08
CA CYS A 121 -8.73 -22.07 -25.76
C CYS A 121 -9.01 -23.56 -26.02
N GLY A 122 -8.10 -24.26 -26.72
CA GLY A 122 -8.27 -25.66 -27.10
C GLY A 122 -9.49 -25.88 -28.01
N ARG A 123 -10.11 -27.06 -27.89
CA ARG A 123 -11.28 -27.46 -28.68
C ARG A 123 -12.49 -26.54 -28.49
N ARG A 124 -12.55 -25.77 -27.41
CA ARG A 124 -13.65 -24.81 -27.15
C ARG A 124 -13.65 -23.61 -28.11
N SER A 125 -12.57 -23.41 -28.89
CA SER A 125 -12.56 -22.45 -30.00
C SER A 125 -13.30 -22.92 -31.25
N PHE A 126 -13.75 -24.19 -31.29
CA PHE A 126 -14.42 -24.79 -32.44
C PHE A 126 -15.91 -24.41 -32.48
N THR A 127 -16.41 -24.02 -33.65
CA THR A 127 -17.82 -23.56 -33.81
C THR A 127 -18.61 -24.29 -34.89
N GLY A 128 -18.09 -25.37 -35.46
CA GLY A 128 -18.78 -26.15 -36.51
C GLY A 128 -18.89 -25.46 -37.88
N GLU A 129 -18.79 -24.14 -37.94
CA GLU A 129 -18.86 -23.32 -39.15
C GLU A 129 -17.46 -22.89 -39.61
N PHE A 130 -17.20 -22.85 -40.93
CA PHE A 130 -15.91 -22.38 -41.47
C PHE A 130 -15.73 -20.85 -41.29
N PRO A 131 -14.56 -20.35 -40.82
CA PRO A 131 -13.41 -21.12 -40.35
C PRO A 131 -13.73 -21.84 -39.04
N TYR A 132 -13.47 -23.15 -39.02
CA TYR A 132 -13.92 -24.06 -37.96
C TYR A 132 -13.47 -23.65 -36.55
N PHE A 133 -12.38 -22.90 -36.45
CA PHE A 133 -11.89 -22.29 -35.22
C PHE A 133 -12.02 -20.77 -35.30
N ARG A 134 -12.68 -20.16 -34.31
CA ARG A 134 -12.85 -18.71 -34.24
C ARG A 134 -11.81 -18.07 -33.33
N ARG A 135 -11.55 -16.79 -33.56
CA ARG A 135 -10.84 -15.95 -32.59
C ARG A 135 -11.66 -15.87 -31.31
N PHE A 136 -11.00 -15.76 -30.16
CA PHE A 136 -11.66 -15.66 -28.85
C PHE A 136 -12.78 -14.61 -28.81
N CYS A 137 -12.53 -13.42 -29.36
CA CYS A 137 -13.50 -12.31 -29.41
C CYS A 137 -14.77 -12.60 -30.24
N ARG A 138 -14.76 -13.66 -31.07
CA ARG A 138 -15.89 -14.06 -31.93
C ARG A 138 -16.61 -15.33 -31.43
N LEU A 139 -16.18 -15.89 -30.29
CA LEU A 139 -16.86 -17.02 -29.66
C LEU A 139 -18.13 -16.54 -28.94
N PRO A 140 -19.18 -17.37 -28.83
CA PRO A 140 -20.32 -17.11 -27.96
C PRO A 140 -19.88 -16.86 -26.51
N GLU A 141 -20.62 -16.02 -25.79
CA GLU A 141 -20.28 -15.63 -24.42
C GLU A 141 -20.10 -16.83 -23.48
N LYS A 142 -21.01 -17.81 -23.53
CA LYS A 142 -20.90 -19.00 -22.69
C LYS A 142 -19.61 -19.79 -22.93
N GLN A 143 -19.17 -19.89 -24.18
CA GLN A 143 -17.91 -20.55 -24.51
C GLN A 143 -16.70 -19.78 -23.98
N ARG A 144 -16.74 -18.44 -24.04
CA ARG A 144 -15.68 -17.59 -23.46
C ARG A 144 -15.64 -17.74 -21.93
N GLU A 145 -16.79 -17.78 -21.28
CA GLU A 145 -16.90 -17.99 -19.82
C GLU A 145 -16.24 -19.31 -19.42
N ASP A 146 -16.60 -20.41 -20.10
CA ASP A 146 -16.00 -21.72 -19.87
C ASP A 146 -14.49 -21.68 -20.07
N ILE A 147 -13.99 -21.02 -21.14
CA ILE A 147 -12.55 -20.89 -21.40
C ILE A 147 -11.85 -20.18 -20.23
N LEU A 148 -12.38 -19.06 -19.73
CA LEU A 148 -11.79 -18.35 -18.59
C LEU A 148 -11.74 -19.22 -17.33
N LEU A 149 -12.82 -19.97 -17.06
CA LEU A 149 -12.88 -20.90 -15.93
C LEU A 149 -11.87 -22.06 -16.06
N ASN A 150 -11.60 -22.53 -17.29
CA ASN A 150 -10.54 -23.53 -17.50
C ASN A 150 -9.13 -22.94 -17.31
N TRP A 151 -8.92 -21.66 -17.60
CA TRP A 151 -7.64 -21.01 -17.33
C TRP A 151 -7.39 -20.81 -15.85
N SER A 152 -8.43 -20.53 -15.04
CA SER A 152 -8.31 -20.34 -13.59
C SER A 152 -7.82 -21.60 -12.86
N SER A 153 -8.18 -22.78 -13.36
CA SER A 153 -7.85 -24.11 -12.81
C SER A 153 -6.84 -24.89 -13.66
N SER A 154 -6.16 -24.23 -14.60
CA SER A 154 -5.27 -24.89 -15.56
C SER A 154 -4.05 -25.52 -14.89
N PHE A 155 -3.65 -26.70 -15.37
CA PHE A 155 -2.36 -27.31 -15.03
C PHE A 155 -1.16 -26.39 -15.39
N PHE A 156 -1.31 -25.54 -16.42
CA PHE A 156 -0.28 -24.59 -16.81
C PHE A 156 -0.33 -23.33 -15.94
N LEU A 157 0.67 -23.16 -15.07
CA LEU A 157 0.77 -22.00 -14.17
C LEU A 157 0.66 -20.66 -14.91
N LEU A 158 1.24 -20.53 -16.10
CA LEU A 158 1.19 -19.27 -16.88
C LEU A 158 -0.25 -18.89 -17.29
N LEU A 159 -1.14 -19.85 -17.53
CA LEU A 159 -2.55 -19.58 -17.82
C LEU A 159 -3.29 -19.13 -16.56
N ARG A 160 -3.01 -19.75 -15.41
CA ARG A 160 -3.55 -19.30 -14.11
C ARG A 160 -3.10 -17.89 -13.77
N MET A 161 -1.81 -17.59 -13.99
CA MET A 161 -1.25 -16.25 -13.82
C MET A 161 -1.92 -15.23 -14.75
N PHE A 162 -2.12 -15.59 -16.03
CA PHE A 162 -2.81 -14.75 -17.00
C PHE A 162 -4.25 -14.42 -16.56
N PHE A 163 -5.03 -15.46 -16.25
CA PHE A 163 -6.41 -15.32 -15.76
C PHE A 163 -6.49 -14.45 -14.50
N ARG A 164 -5.69 -14.75 -13.47
CA ARG A 164 -5.72 -14.01 -12.20
C ARG A 164 -5.33 -12.56 -12.39
N SER A 165 -4.32 -12.27 -13.20
CA SER A 165 -3.88 -10.91 -13.49
C SER A 165 -4.97 -10.11 -14.20
N ILE A 166 -5.55 -10.66 -15.28
CA ILE A 166 -6.55 -9.92 -16.08
C ILE A 166 -7.86 -9.74 -15.32
N LYS A 167 -8.26 -10.75 -14.52
CA LYS A 167 -9.42 -10.67 -13.63
C LYS A 167 -9.24 -9.59 -12.57
N LEU A 168 -8.07 -9.57 -11.91
CA LEU A 168 -7.77 -8.58 -10.87
C LEU A 168 -7.80 -7.16 -11.42
N ILE A 169 -7.10 -6.89 -12.54
CA ILE A 169 -7.02 -5.54 -13.11
C ILE A 169 -8.38 -5.09 -13.64
N THR A 170 -9.13 -5.97 -14.34
CA THR A 170 -10.46 -5.63 -14.87
C THR A 170 -11.44 -5.30 -13.76
N ALA A 171 -11.50 -6.14 -12.72
CA ALA A 171 -12.40 -5.93 -11.59
C ALA A 171 -12.05 -4.65 -10.83
N LEU A 172 -10.76 -4.46 -10.51
CA LEU A 172 -10.28 -3.25 -9.85
C LEU A 172 -10.70 -1.99 -10.62
N VAL A 173 -10.44 -1.93 -11.93
CA VAL A 173 -10.80 -0.77 -12.75
C VAL A 173 -12.31 -0.55 -12.76
N PHE A 174 -13.11 -1.58 -13.02
CA PHE A 174 -14.56 -1.45 -13.16
C PHE A 174 -15.22 -0.87 -11.90
N PHE A 175 -14.77 -1.31 -10.71
CA PHE A 175 -15.36 -0.88 -9.43
C PHE A 175 -14.74 0.39 -8.83
N THR A 176 -13.66 0.90 -9.41
CA THR A 176 -12.98 2.11 -8.91
C THR A 176 -12.98 3.29 -9.87
N GLN A 177 -13.22 3.05 -11.17
CA GLN A 177 -13.37 4.12 -12.14
C GLN A 177 -14.58 4.98 -11.80
N VAL A 178 -14.46 6.29 -11.99
CA VAL A 178 -15.57 7.22 -11.87
C VAL A 178 -15.78 7.98 -13.18
N ASP A 179 -17.01 8.43 -13.37
CA ASP A 179 -17.41 9.38 -14.41
C ASP A 179 -17.01 10.83 -14.05
N GLU A 180 -17.38 11.79 -14.90
CA GLU A 180 -17.11 13.22 -14.70
C GLU A 180 -17.74 13.79 -13.42
N LYS A 181 -18.79 13.14 -12.90
CA LYS A 181 -19.48 13.52 -11.65
C LYS A 181 -18.87 12.83 -10.43
N GLY A 182 -17.77 12.08 -10.59
CA GLY A 182 -17.15 11.33 -9.49
C GLY A 182 -17.95 10.12 -9.03
N SER A 183 -18.90 9.64 -9.84
CA SER A 183 -19.78 8.52 -9.53
C SER A 183 -19.39 7.26 -10.31
N ASN A 184 -19.72 6.09 -9.77
CA ASN A 184 -19.59 4.81 -10.44
C ASN A 184 -20.97 4.13 -10.47
N LEU A 185 -21.34 3.55 -11.62
CA LEU A 185 -22.67 2.99 -11.82
C LEU A 185 -23.00 1.82 -10.86
N ALA A 186 -21.99 1.05 -10.43
CA ALA A 186 -22.19 -0.14 -9.62
C ALA A 186 -22.33 0.20 -8.13
N TRP A 187 -21.85 1.35 -7.68
CA TRP A 187 -21.72 1.69 -6.27
C TRP A 187 -23.05 1.66 -5.52
N LYS A 188 -24.09 2.27 -6.07
CA LYS A 188 -25.43 2.25 -5.47
C LYS A 188 -25.97 0.82 -5.34
N ALA A 189 -25.82 0.00 -6.38
CA ALA A 189 -26.29 -1.39 -6.39
C ALA A 189 -25.59 -2.28 -5.35
N ILE A 190 -24.31 -2.05 -5.09
CA ILE A 190 -23.53 -2.82 -4.11
C ILE A 190 -23.59 -2.24 -2.68
N GLY A 191 -24.36 -1.16 -2.48
CA GLY A 191 -24.51 -0.46 -1.20
C GLY A 191 -23.26 0.33 -0.77
N TYR A 192 -22.45 0.80 -1.73
CA TYR A 192 -21.30 1.65 -1.50
C TYR A 192 -21.65 3.11 -1.82
N ASN A 193 -21.49 4.01 -0.86
CA ASN A 193 -21.84 5.41 -1.04
C ASN A 193 -20.71 6.26 -1.64
N GLY A 194 -19.53 5.67 -1.84
CA GLY A 194 -18.32 6.44 -2.13
C GLY A 194 -17.86 7.26 -0.92
N PRO A 195 -16.74 7.99 -1.05
CA PRO A 195 -16.44 9.06 -0.12
C PRO A 195 -17.53 10.14 -0.25
N SER A 196 -18.33 10.33 0.81
CA SER A 196 -19.47 11.25 0.74
C SER A 196 -19.03 12.68 0.46
N SER A 197 -19.86 13.39 -0.30
CA SER A 197 -19.84 14.84 -0.38
C SER A 197 -20.46 15.48 0.88
N ASP A 198 -20.61 14.79 2.01
CA ASP A 198 -20.92 15.45 3.30
C ASP A 198 -19.68 16.15 3.90
N HIS A 199 -18.65 16.31 3.07
CA HIS A 199 -17.63 17.35 3.14
C HIS A 199 -17.77 18.42 2.04
N SER A 200 -18.91 18.47 1.34
CA SER A 200 -19.29 19.50 0.37
C SER A 200 -20.20 20.52 1.04
N GLY A 201 -19.57 21.41 1.81
CA GLY A 201 -20.03 22.79 1.87
C GLY A 201 -19.47 23.58 0.68
N HIS A 202 -19.29 23.00 -0.51
CA HIS A 202 -18.47 23.60 -1.58
C HIS A 202 -19.05 24.86 -2.26
N GLU A 203 -20.16 25.42 -1.75
CA GLU A 203 -20.59 26.79 -2.09
C GLU A 203 -20.69 27.73 -0.88
N GLU A 204 -20.74 27.23 0.37
CA GLU A 204 -20.64 28.06 1.58
C GLU A 204 -19.20 28.15 2.15
N GLU A 205 -18.37 27.13 1.94
CA GLU A 205 -16.98 27.06 2.42
C GLU A 205 -16.01 27.92 1.60
N LEU A 206 -16.31 28.27 0.35
CA LEU A 206 -15.45 29.19 -0.42
C LEU A 206 -15.39 30.60 0.19
N ASN A 207 -16.36 30.97 1.03
CA ASN A 207 -16.31 32.19 1.85
C ASN A 207 -15.64 31.98 3.23
N GLU A 208 -15.51 30.74 3.72
CA GLU A 208 -14.83 30.38 4.98
C GLU A 208 -13.36 29.93 4.80
N GLU A 209 -12.96 29.48 3.60
CA GLU A 209 -11.57 29.10 3.29
C GLU A 209 -10.58 30.26 3.46
N LYS A 210 -11.07 31.51 3.40
CA LYS A 210 -10.27 32.70 3.73
C LYS A 210 -9.97 32.85 5.23
N LYS A 211 -10.57 32.03 6.11
CA LYS A 211 -10.36 32.04 7.57
C LYS A 211 -9.67 30.78 8.12
N LYS A 212 -9.61 29.67 7.37
CA LYS A 212 -8.96 28.43 7.81
C LYS A 212 -7.44 28.58 7.78
N GLN A 213 -6.74 28.01 8.78
CA GLN A 213 -5.28 28.08 8.81
C GLN A 213 -4.69 27.24 7.65
N PRO A 214 -3.58 27.64 7.01
CA PRO A 214 -2.98 26.89 5.91
C PRO A 214 -2.69 25.41 6.24
N GLU A 215 -2.40 25.10 7.51
CA GLU A 215 -2.17 23.74 8.00
C GLU A 215 -3.42 22.86 7.96
N GLU A 216 -4.60 23.44 8.11
CA GLU A 216 -5.87 22.71 8.01
C GLU A 216 -6.17 22.33 6.55
N VAL A 217 -5.85 23.23 5.62
CA VAL A 217 -6.13 23.08 4.19
C VAL A 217 -5.08 22.19 3.50
N PHE A 218 -3.81 22.45 3.75
CA PHE A 218 -2.70 21.76 3.08
C PHE A 218 -2.16 20.58 3.89
N GLY A 219 -2.32 20.59 5.21
CA GLY A 219 -1.66 19.66 6.12
C GLY A 219 -0.39 20.27 6.74
N PRO A 220 0.14 19.66 7.80
CA PRO A 220 1.18 20.29 8.64
C PRO A 220 2.54 20.40 7.96
N LEU A 221 2.78 19.65 6.87
CA LEU A 221 4.06 19.63 6.19
C LEU A 221 4.23 20.72 5.14
N TYR A 222 3.16 21.47 4.78
CA TYR A 222 3.13 22.37 3.63
C TYR A 222 4.34 23.32 3.54
N ASN A 223 4.77 23.88 4.68
CA ASN A 223 5.91 24.78 4.76
C ASN A 223 7.25 24.10 4.48
N GLY A 224 7.37 22.81 4.80
CA GLY A 224 8.57 22.00 4.61
C GLY A 224 8.72 21.33 3.24
N ILE A 225 7.65 21.29 2.44
CA ILE A 225 7.68 20.69 1.10
C ILE A 225 8.42 21.60 0.11
N VAL A 226 9.38 21.05 -0.61
CA VAL A 226 10.09 21.72 -1.72
C VAL A 226 9.58 21.12 -3.03
N ASP A 227 8.78 21.89 -3.75
CA ASP A 227 8.25 21.48 -5.06
C ASP A 227 9.23 21.82 -6.18
N LEU A 228 9.84 20.80 -6.78
CA LEU A 228 10.78 20.94 -7.89
C LEU A 228 10.10 21.30 -9.23
N LYS A 229 8.77 21.31 -9.32
CA LYS A 229 8.05 21.84 -10.49
C LYS A 229 8.16 23.37 -10.59
N ARG A 230 8.46 24.05 -9.48
CA ARG A 230 8.63 25.50 -9.43
C ARG A 230 9.91 25.95 -10.13
N PRO A 231 9.98 27.22 -10.60
CA PRO A 231 11.19 27.77 -11.17
C PRO A 231 12.40 27.57 -10.25
N ARG A 232 13.56 27.26 -10.85
CA ARG A 232 14.77 26.86 -10.11
C ARG A 232 15.25 27.93 -9.14
N GLU A 233 15.05 29.20 -9.45
CA GLU A 233 15.36 30.33 -8.57
C GLU A 233 14.52 30.29 -7.28
N ALA A 234 13.23 29.95 -7.38
CA ALA A 234 12.34 29.83 -6.24
C ALA A 234 12.72 28.64 -5.35
N VAL A 235 13.05 27.50 -5.95
CA VAL A 235 13.56 26.31 -5.26
C VAL A 235 14.85 26.65 -4.51
N THR A 236 15.81 27.27 -5.20
CA THR A 236 17.09 27.71 -4.63
C THR A 236 16.89 28.67 -3.46
N LYS A 237 16.00 29.66 -3.62
CA LYS A 237 15.66 30.63 -2.56
C LYS A 237 15.06 29.94 -1.33
N LYS A 238 14.17 28.95 -1.53
CA LYS A 238 13.57 28.20 -0.41
C LYS A 238 14.61 27.38 0.35
N LEU A 239 15.49 26.66 -0.37
CA LEU A 239 16.56 25.86 0.22
C LEU A 239 17.56 26.74 0.99
N THR A 240 18.09 27.78 0.35
CA THR A 240 19.05 28.71 0.96
C THR A 240 18.45 29.48 2.13
N GLY A 241 17.18 29.91 2.03
CA GLY A 241 16.44 30.55 3.12
C GLY A 241 16.26 29.67 4.37
N ARG A 242 16.40 28.36 4.24
CA ARG A 242 16.40 27.39 5.37
C ARG A 242 17.81 26.96 5.80
N GLY A 243 18.84 27.60 5.25
CA GLY A 243 20.24 27.37 5.61
C GLY A 243 20.91 26.19 4.89
N PHE A 244 20.33 25.68 3.80
CA PHE A 244 21.00 24.71 2.93
C PHE A 244 21.93 25.43 1.95
N THR A 245 23.13 24.87 1.71
CA THR A 245 24.00 25.40 0.67
C THR A 245 23.63 24.78 -0.67
N VAL A 246 23.38 25.60 -1.68
CA VAL A 246 22.95 25.15 -3.01
C VAL A 246 23.93 25.66 -4.07
N SER A 247 24.31 24.78 -4.99
CA SER A 247 25.06 25.11 -6.19
C SER A 247 24.24 24.72 -7.42
N THR A 248 24.10 25.63 -8.37
CA THR A 248 23.40 25.42 -9.64
C THR A 248 24.37 25.62 -10.79
N GLN A 249 24.41 24.69 -11.74
CA GLN A 249 25.23 24.87 -12.94
C GLN A 249 24.49 25.68 -14.01
N LYS A 250 25.20 26.56 -14.73
CA LYS A 250 24.71 27.16 -15.98
C LYS A 250 24.78 26.09 -17.08
N SER A 251 23.65 25.43 -17.35
CA SER A 251 23.54 24.40 -18.39
C SER A 251 24.02 24.95 -19.74
N ASN A 252 25.09 24.37 -20.30
CA ASN A 252 25.58 24.69 -21.65
C ASN A 252 25.69 23.45 -22.57
N THR A 253 25.17 22.28 -22.18
CA THR A 253 25.19 21.06 -23.03
C THR A 253 24.03 20.10 -22.73
N ASN A 254 23.65 19.29 -23.73
CA ASN A 254 22.55 18.31 -23.75
C ASN A 254 22.56 17.32 -22.57
N GLY A 255 21.57 17.43 -21.68
CA GLY A 255 21.23 16.45 -20.63
C GLY A 255 22.00 16.59 -19.30
N SER A 256 21.33 16.29 -18.18
CA SER A 256 21.95 16.24 -16.84
C SER A 256 22.47 14.84 -16.51
N SER A 257 23.58 14.75 -15.79
CA SER A 257 24.19 13.50 -15.31
C SER A 257 24.56 13.59 -13.82
N ILE A 258 24.96 12.50 -13.18
CA ILE A 258 25.47 12.55 -11.79
C ILE A 258 26.75 13.40 -11.70
N SER A 259 27.59 13.38 -12.74
CA SER A 259 28.80 14.22 -12.81
C SER A 259 28.52 15.68 -13.18
N ASN A 260 27.35 15.95 -13.75
CA ASN A 260 26.89 17.29 -14.13
C ASN A 260 25.39 17.46 -13.76
N PRO A 261 25.07 17.54 -12.46
CA PRO A 261 23.68 17.63 -12.02
C PRO A 261 23.12 19.03 -12.25
N VAL A 262 21.79 19.12 -12.33
CA VAL A 262 21.08 20.41 -12.42
C VAL A 262 21.35 21.26 -11.18
N MET A 263 21.35 20.63 -10.00
CA MET A 263 21.56 21.28 -8.72
C MET A 263 22.22 20.31 -7.73
N THR A 264 23.17 20.83 -6.95
CA THR A 264 23.79 20.15 -5.81
C THR A 264 23.39 20.84 -4.51
N ILE A 265 22.84 20.09 -3.56
CA ILE A 265 22.38 20.56 -2.25
C ILE A 265 23.26 19.97 -1.16
N ARG A 266 23.80 20.78 -0.24
CA ARG A 266 24.60 20.31 0.89
C ARG A 266 23.82 20.37 2.19
N CYS A 267 23.89 19.31 2.97
CA CYS A 267 23.28 19.20 4.30
C CYS A 267 24.14 18.37 5.27
N ASP A 268 23.73 18.28 6.54
CA ASP A 268 24.40 17.38 7.50
C ASP A 268 24.00 15.93 7.24
N ALA A 269 22.71 15.67 7.02
CA ALA A 269 22.18 14.35 6.72
C ALA A 269 21.15 14.37 5.59
N VAL A 270 21.21 13.35 4.74
CA VAL A 270 20.15 13.06 3.77
C VAL A 270 19.44 11.76 4.16
N VAL A 271 18.10 11.79 4.14
CA VAL A 271 17.25 10.62 4.40
C VAL A 271 16.51 10.27 3.12
N VAL A 272 16.68 9.05 2.63
CA VAL A 272 16.09 8.57 1.38
C VAL A 272 14.87 7.71 1.70
N GLY A 273 13.68 8.27 1.51
CA GLY A 273 12.39 7.70 1.91
C GLY A 273 11.85 8.34 3.19
N SER A 274 10.60 8.82 3.14
CA SER A 274 9.92 9.53 4.23
C SER A 274 8.98 8.66 5.07
N GLY A 275 9.01 7.34 4.83
CA GLY A 275 8.14 6.34 5.44
C GLY A 275 8.30 6.18 6.96
N SER A 276 7.71 5.12 7.51
CA SER A 276 7.69 4.86 8.97
C SER A 276 9.06 4.98 9.63
N GLY A 277 10.13 4.46 9.01
CA GLY A 277 11.47 4.57 9.59
C GLY A 277 12.18 5.89 9.25
N GLY A 278 12.16 6.29 7.97
CA GLY A 278 12.86 7.51 7.52
C GLY A 278 12.32 8.79 8.14
N GLY A 279 10.99 8.89 8.31
CA GLY A 279 10.37 10.04 8.98
C GLY A 279 10.85 10.21 10.42
N VAL A 280 10.98 9.11 11.18
CA VAL A 280 11.49 9.12 12.56
C VAL A 280 12.93 9.62 12.60
N VAL A 281 13.82 9.04 11.78
CA VAL A 281 15.22 9.47 11.74
C VAL A 281 15.32 10.94 11.37
N ALA A 282 14.57 11.39 10.36
CA ALA A 282 14.58 12.78 9.94
C ALA A 282 14.15 13.73 11.07
N GLY A 283 13.04 13.42 11.77
CA GLY A 283 12.55 14.21 12.90
C GLY A 283 13.55 14.26 14.07
N VAL A 284 14.13 13.12 14.44
CA VAL A 284 15.14 13.03 15.52
C VAL A 284 16.37 13.88 15.19
N LEU A 285 16.92 13.76 13.98
CA LEU A 285 18.12 14.49 13.56
C LEU A 285 17.88 16.01 13.49
N ALA A 286 16.73 16.43 12.97
CA ALA A 286 16.40 17.84 12.82
C ALA A 286 16.10 18.53 14.17
N LYS A 287 15.41 17.83 15.08
CA LYS A 287 15.25 18.27 16.49
C LYS A 287 16.59 18.38 17.22
N ALA A 288 17.59 17.54 16.87
CA ALA A 288 18.95 17.65 17.38
C ALA A 288 19.77 18.81 16.75
N GLY A 289 19.17 19.61 15.86
CA GLY A 289 19.77 20.82 15.29
C GLY A 289 20.55 20.61 13.99
N TYR A 290 20.48 19.44 13.36
CA TYR A 290 21.17 19.16 12.09
C TYR A 290 20.34 19.52 10.87
N LYS A 291 20.98 19.98 9.79
CA LYS A 291 20.29 20.22 8.52
C LYS A 291 19.99 18.89 7.83
N VAL A 292 18.70 18.59 7.69
CA VAL A 292 18.21 17.31 7.17
C VAL A 292 17.39 17.52 5.90
N LEU A 293 17.74 16.81 4.84
CA LEU A 293 16.96 16.78 3.61
C LEU A 293 16.35 15.40 3.41
N VAL A 294 15.04 15.31 3.25
CA VAL A 294 14.33 14.07 2.94
C VAL A 294 14.04 14.01 1.44
N VAL A 295 14.44 12.92 0.79
CA VAL A 295 14.14 12.65 -0.62
C VAL A 295 13.09 11.54 -0.68
N GLU A 296 11.91 11.82 -1.22
CA GLU A 296 10.78 10.90 -1.30
C GLU A 296 10.36 10.70 -2.76
N LYS A 297 10.17 9.43 -3.16
CA LYS A 297 9.73 9.08 -4.51
C LYS A 297 8.27 9.44 -4.73
N GLY A 298 7.42 9.21 -3.74
CA GLY A 298 6.00 9.56 -3.78
C GLY A 298 5.75 11.07 -3.73
N ASN A 299 4.55 11.48 -4.14
CA ASN A 299 4.12 12.87 -4.00
C ASN A 299 3.63 13.18 -2.56
N TYR A 300 3.56 14.46 -2.24
CA TYR A 300 2.79 14.94 -1.09
C TYR A 300 1.39 15.32 -1.55
N TYR A 301 0.36 14.76 -0.90
CA TYR A 301 -1.02 15.10 -1.17
C TYR A 301 -1.56 15.95 -0.02
N ALA A 302 -1.90 17.20 -0.34
CA ALA A 302 -2.54 18.11 0.60
C ALA A 302 -3.90 17.55 1.05
N ARG A 303 -4.34 17.91 2.27
CA ARG A 303 -5.63 17.45 2.81
C ARG A 303 -6.81 17.80 1.88
N SER A 304 -6.80 19.00 1.31
CA SER A 304 -7.74 19.48 0.29
C SER A 304 -7.71 18.68 -1.01
N ASN A 305 -6.57 18.08 -1.37
CA ASN A 305 -6.37 17.36 -2.64
C ASN A 305 -6.60 15.85 -2.53
N LEU A 306 -6.83 15.31 -1.33
CA LEU A 306 -7.14 13.88 -1.18
C LEU A 306 -8.55 13.60 -1.74
N SER A 307 -8.68 12.78 -2.77
CA SER A 307 -10.02 12.43 -3.27
C SER A 307 -10.73 11.38 -2.41
N LEU A 308 -9.96 10.53 -1.73
CA LEU A 308 -10.44 9.30 -1.05
C LEU A 308 -11.15 8.31 -1.99
N LEU A 309 -11.07 8.53 -3.32
CA LEU A 309 -11.54 7.58 -4.32
C LEU A 309 -10.52 6.45 -4.41
N GLU A 310 -10.96 5.21 -4.26
CA GLU A 310 -10.06 4.05 -4.15
C GLU A 310 -9.10 3.94 -5.34
N GLY A 311 -9.59 4.03 -6.57
CA GLY A 311 -8.75 3.87 -7.78
C GLY A 311 -7.70 4.97 -7.90
N GLN A 312 -8.07 6.22 -7.59
CA GLN A 312 -7.15 7.35 -7.62
C GLN A 312 -6.12 7.26 -6.50
N ALA A 313 -6.55 7.04 -5.26
CA ALA A 313 -5.67 6.89 -4.11
C ALA A 313 -4.67 5.73 -4.31
N MET A 314 -5.10 4.63 -4.93
CA MET A 314 -4.20 3.54 -5.31
C MET A 314 -3.17 3.96 -6.35
N ASP A 315 -3.56 4.59 -7.46
CA ASP A 315 -2.60 5.07 -8.49
C ASP A 315 -1.59 6.08 -7.91
N GLU A 316 -2.06 6.94 -7.01
CA GLU A 316 -1.32 8.08 -6.50
C GLU A 316 -0.41 7.78 -5.31
N MET A 317 -0.84 6.90 -4.40
CA MET A 317 -0.20 6.68 -3.11
C MET A 317 0.31 5.26 -2.88
N TYR A 318 -0.06 4.29 -3.71
CA TYR A 318 0.43 2.92 -3.60
C TYR A 318 1.54 2.65 -4.62
N LEU A 319 2.56 1.90 -4.19
CA LEU A 319 3.64 1.48 -5.06
C LEU A 319 3.06 0.56 -6.16
N SER A 320 3.36 0.91 -7.42
CA SER A 320 2.82 0.24 -8.61
C SER A 320 1.29 0.16 -8.64
N ALA A 321 0.61 1.23 -8.22
CA ALA A 321 -0.85 1.33 -8.17
C ALA A 321 -1.52 0.23 -7.33
N GLY A 322 -0.82 -0.33 -6.35
CA GLY A 322 -1.31 -1.45 -5.53
C GLY A 322 -1.30 -2.81 -6.22
N LEU A 323 -0.64 -2.95 -7.37
CA LEU A 323 -0.58 -4.17 -8.19
C LEU A 323 0.72 -4.97 -8.02
N LEU A 324 1.45 -4.79 -6.92
CA LEU A 324 2.65 -5.58 -6.65
C LEU A 324 2.29 -7.03 -6.29
N ALA A 325 3.12 -7.96 -6.73
CA ALA A 325 2.99 -9.38 -6.39
C ALA A 325 4.35 -10.08 -6.41
N THR A 326 4.42 -11.26 -5.79
CA THR A 326 5.55 -12.19 -5.95
C THR A 326 5.67 -12.65 -7.39
N SER A 327 6.85 -13.13 -7.79
CA SER A 327 7.17 -13.44 -9.19
C SER A 327 6.29 -14.53 -9.80
N ASP A 328 5.67 -15.36 -8.97
CA ASP A 328 4.69 -16.40 -9.29
C ASP A 328 3.23 -15.92 -9.18
N MET A 329 2.99 -14.66 -8.80
CA MET A 329 1.70 -14.02 -8.49
C MET A 329 0.96 -14.59 -7.27
N ASN A 330 1.61 -15.43 -6.46
CA ASN A 330 0.94 -16.14 -5.37
C ASN A 330 0.56 -15.22 -4.20
N VAL A 331 1.44 -14.27 -3.87
CA VAL A 331 1.20 -13.25 -2.84
C VAL A 331 1.04 -11.88 -3.49
N VAL A 332 -0.11 -11.25 -3.29
CA VAL A 332 -0.34 -9.83 -3.65
C VAL A 332 0.16 -8.95 -2.51
N VAL A 333 0.93 -7.91 -2.84
CA VAL A 333 1.68 -7.11 -1.88
C VAL A 333 1.23 -5.64 -1.95
N LEU A 334 0.89 -5.05 -0.81
CA LEU A 334 0.60 -3.62 -0.70
C LEU A 334 1.76 -2.88 -0.03
N ALA A 335 2.18 -1.78 -0.64
CA ALA A 335 3.21 -0.88 -0.11
C ALA A 335 2.90 0.58 -0.51
N GLY A 336 3.22 1.53 0.36
CA GLY A 336 3.01 2.96 0.10
C GLY A 336 4.11 3.57 -0.77
N SER A 337 3.74 4.58 -1.57
CA SER A 337 4.59 5.41 -2.41
C SER A 337 4.09 6.86 -2.40
N THR A 338 4.08 7.46 -1.20
CA THR A 338 3.61 8.81 -0.89
C THR A 338 4.44 9.37 0.26
N VAL A 339 4.42 10.68 0.51
CA VAL A 339 5.04 11.24 1.73
C VAL A 339 4.44 10.58 2.98
N GLY A 340 5.29 10.08 3.87
CA GLY A 340 4.91 9.26 5.03
C GLY A 340 4.85 7.75 4.75
N GLY A 341 4.98 7.35 3.49
CA GLY A 341 5.09 5.97 3.03
C GLY A 341 3.91 5.10 3.45
N GLY A 342 4.20 3.86 3.88
CA GLY A 342 3.17 2.93 4.36
C GLY A 342 2.38 3.45 5.56
N SER A 343 2.92 4.35 6.38
CA SER A 343 2.18 4.91 7.53
C SER A 343 1.02 5.83 7.13
N THR A 344 1.06 6.37 5.92
CA THR A 344 -0.01 7.23 5.35
C THR A 344 -1.22 6.39 4.91
N ILE A 345 -1.00 5.15 4.45
CA ILE A 345 -2.05 4.28 3.86
C ILE A 345 -2.37 3.01 4.68
N ASN A 346 -1.68 2.76 5.80
CA ASN A 346 -1.97 1.59 6.64
C ASN A 346 -3.26 1.73 7.47
N TRP A 347 -3.61 0.63 8.14
CA TRP A 347 -4.81 0.48 8.96
C TRP A 347 -4.56 0.71 10.47
N SER A 348 -3.68 1.65 10.83
CA SER A 348 -3.47 2.18 12.20
C SER A 348 -3.07 1.23 13.34
N ALA A 349 -3.07 -0.09 13.15
CA ALA A 349 -2.69 -1.04 14.19
C ALA A 349 -1.26 -0.76 14.70
N SER A 350 -1.16 -0.49 15.99
CA SER A 350 0.01 0.08 16.68
C SER A 350 0.45 -0.83 17.84
N ILE A 351 0.66 -2.11 17.53
CA ILE A 351 1.06 -3.11 18.53
C ILE A 351 2.56 -2.98 18.80
N LYS A 352 2.95 -2.92 20.08
CA LYS A 352 4.37 -2.92 20.49
C LYS A 352 5.06 -4.21 20.07
N THR A 353 6.40 -4.16 19.97
CA THR A 353 7.21 -5.35 19.69
C THR A 353 6.93 -6.42 20.75
N PRO A 354 6.48 -7.63 20.39
CA PRO A 354 6.15 -8.65 21.38
C PRO A 354 7.39 -9.07 22.19
N GLU A 355 7.21 -9.30 23.49
CA GLU A 355 8.32 -9.65 24.41
C GLU A 355 9.09 -10.89 23.94
N HIS A 356 8.39 -11.90 23.43
CA HIS A 356 9.03 -13.11 22.92
C HIS A 356 9.91 -12.84 21.68
N VAL A 357 9.54 -11.87 20.83
CA VAL A 357 10.33 -11.46 19.66
C VAL A 357 11.55 -10.67 20.11
N MET A 358 11.38 -9.73 21.06
CA MET A 358 12.50 -8.99 21.63
C MET A 358 13.53 -9.94 22.26
N LYS A 359 13.06 -10.91 23.06
CA LYS A 359 13.90 -11.96 23.64
C LYS A 359 14.61 -12.77 22.57
N GLU A 360 13.90 -13.18 21.52
CA GLU A 360 14.49 -13.92 20.40
C GLU A 360 15.59 -13.12 19.69
N TRP A 361 15.35 -11.84 19.39
CA TRP A 361 16.33 -10.98 18.73
C TRP A 361 17.54 -10.69 19.64
N ALA A 362 17.31 -10.48 20.93
CA ALA A 362 18.37 -10.28 21.91
C ALA A 362 19.25 -11.53 22.08
N GLU A 363 18.64 -12.70 22.32
CA GLU A 363 19.36 -13.92 22.68
C GLU A 363 19.87 -14.70 21.46
N LYS A 364 19.00 -14.95 20.46
CA LYS A 364 19.37 -15.79 19.30
C LYS A 364 20.13 -14.99 18.24
N SER A 365 19.68 -13.78 17.95
CA SER A 365 20.37 -12.90 16.98
C SER A 365 21.51 -12.10 17.61
N LYS A 366 21.69 -12.20 18.94
CA LYS A 366 22.76 -11.54 19.72
C LYS A 366 22.70 -10.01 19.62
N LEU A 367 21.50 -9.45 19.49
CA LEU A 367 21.26 -8.02 19.34
C LEU A 367 20.81 -7.44 20.68
N GLU A 368 21.78 -7.19 21.56
CA GLU A 368 21.58 -6.74 22.95
C GLU A 368 20.61 -5.55 23.10
N MET A 369 20.58 -4.66 22.10
CA MET A 369 19.65 -3.52 22.04
C MET A 369 18.20 -3.93 22.33
N PHE A 370 17.72 -5.06 21.81
CA PHE A 370 16.33 -5.48 22.01
C PHE A 370 16.02 -5.98 23.43
N GLY A 371 17.04 -6.33 24.20
CA GLY A 371 16.90 -6.64 25.63
C GLY A 371 17.04 -5.43 26.55
N SER A 372 17.49 -4.29 26.01
CA SER A 372 17.83 -3.08 26.78
C SER A 372 16.63 -2.21 27.11
N ASP A 373 16.76 -1.40 28.17
CA ASP A 373 15.75 -0.40 28.55
C ASP A 373 15.61 0.70 27.50
N LEU A 374 16.69 1.05 26.79
CA LEU A 374 16.67 2.00 25.68
C LEU A 374 15.62 1.64 24.62
N TYR A 375 15.49 0.36 24.26
CA TYR A 375 14.51 -0.06 23.26
C TYR A 375 13.07 -0.04 23.79
N ARG A 376 12.88 -0.34 25.08
CA ARG A 376 11.57 -0.22 25.74
C ARG A 376 11.11 1.24 25.80
N GLU A 377 12.01 2.14 26.21
CA GLU A 377 11.80 3.59 26.21
C GLU A 377 11.55 4.12 24.80
N ALA A 378 12.27 3.63 23.79
CA ALA A 378 12.02 4.00 22.39
C ALA A 378 10.61 3.64 21.93
N MET A 379 10.08 2.47 22.33
CA MET A 379 8.69 2.11 22.05
C MET A 379 7.71 3.03 22.77
N ASP A 380 8.00 3.44 24.01
CA ASP A 380 7.15 4.37 24.77
C ASP A 380 7.10 5.75 24.11
N VAL A 381 8.27 6.32 23.76
CA VAL A 381 8.37 7.60 23.03
C VAL A 381 7.61 7.55 21.71
N VAL A 382 7.74 6.45 20.96
CA VAL A 382 7.03 6.27 19.69
C VAL A 382 5.52 6.20 19.89
N CYS A 383 5.06 5.38 20.85
CA CYS A 383 3.63 5.26 21.15
C CYS A 383 3.02 6.59 21.62
N GLU A 384 3.74 7.34 22.47
CA GLU A 384 3.33 8.66 22.93
C GLU A 384 3.25 9.66 21.77
N ARG A 385 4.30 9.73 20.94
CA ARG A 385 4.35 10.66 19.80
C ARG A 385 3.23 10.41 18.78
N MET A 386 2.83 9.15 18.63
CA MET A 386 1.73 8.71 17.75
C MET A 386 0.34 8.77 18.42
N GLY A 387 0.25 9.11 19.71
CA GLY A 387 -1.01 9.12 20.44
C GLY A 387 -1.71 7.75 20.47
N VAL A 388 -0.94 6.67 20.66
CA VAL A 388 -1.49 5.30 20.62
C VAL A 388 -2.47 5.06 21.76
N GLN A 389 -3.67 4.57 21.44
CA GLN A 389 -4.76 4.33 22.40
C GLN A 389 -5.62 3.11 22.00
N CYS A 390 -6.38 2.52 22.92
CA CYS A 390 -7.14 1.27 22.70
C CYS A 390 -8.68 1.41 22.78
N GLY A 391 -9.19 2.59 23.09
CA GLY A 391 -10.62 2.89 23.17
C GLY A 391 -11.26 3.13 21.80
N PHE A 392 -12.56 2.91 21.72
CA PHE A 392 -13.43 3.32 20.63
C PHE A 392 -14.81 3.70 21.16
N VAL A 393 -15.50 4.65 20.51
CA VAL A 393 -16.89 4.98 20.83
C VAL A 393 -17.86 4.04 20.14
N GLU A 394 -17.64 3.78 18.85
CA GLU A 394 -18.43 2.88 18.03
C GLU A 394 -17.52 1.88 17.30
N GLU A 395 -17.91 0.60 17.29
CA GLU A 395 -17.19 -0.44 16.58
C GLU A 395 -17.77 -0.65 15.17
N GLY A 396 -16.88 -0.82 14.19
CA GLY A 396 -17.27 -1.04 12.80
C GLY A 396 -17.72 -2.48 12.53
N PHE A 397 -18.53 -2.66 11.48
CA PHE A 397 -19.19 -3.92 11.13
C PHE A 397 -18.29 -5.17 11.19
N ASN A 398 -17.14 -5.17 10.51
CA ASN A 398 -16.25 -6.35 10.51
C ASN A 398 -15.73 -6.68 11.91
N ASN A 399 -15.40 -5.66 12.70
CA ASN A 399 -14.80 -5.83 14.02
C ASN A 399 -15.82 -6.37 15.03
N GLU A 400 -17.07 -5.92 14.97
CA GLU A 400 -18.15 -6.46 15.82
C GLU A 400 -18.41 -7.93 15.52
N ILE A 401 -18.37 -8.33 14.24
CA ILE A 401 -18.55 -9.72 13.82
C ILE A 401 -17.40 -10.59 14.33
N LEU A 402 -16.14 -10.13 14.17
CA LEU A 402 -14.99 -10.82 14.74
C LEU A 402 -15.14 -10.97 16.27
N ARG A 403 -15.52 -9.90 16.96
CA ARG A 403 -15.67 -9.90 18.42
C ARG A 403 -16.75 -10.89 18.87
N LYS A 404 -17.96 -10.79 18.32
CA LYS A 404 -19.06 -11.69 18.64
C LYS A 404 -18.70 -13.14 18.38
N GLY A 405 -18.15 -13.44 17.19
CA GLY A 405 -17.76 -14.81 16.85
C GLY A 405 -16.66 -15.36 17.76
N CYS A 406 -15.74 -14.52 18.24
CA CYS A 406 -14.77 -14.91 19.25
C CYS A 406 -15.44 -15.17 20.62
N GLU A 407 -16.32 -14.29 21.07
CA GLU A 407 -17.02 -14.40 22.37
C GLU A 407 -17.89 -15.67 22.44
N GLU A 408 -18.66 -15.96 21.39
CA GLU A 408 -19.49 -17.18 21.28
C GLU A 408 -18.67 -18.47 21.32
N LEU A 409 -17.43 -18.43 20.81
CA LEU A 409 -16.50 -19.57 20.85
C LEU A 409 -15.64 -19.61 22.12
N GLY A 410 -15.78 -18.66 23.04
CA GLY A 410 -14.92 -18.53 24.23
C GLY A 410 -13.46 -18.22 23.89
N LEU A 411 -13.21 -17.55 22.76
CA LEU A 411 -11.87 -17.17 22.30
C LEU A 411 -11.45 -15.80 22.86
N PRO A 412 -10.14 -15.59 23.10
CA PRO A 412 -9.65 -14.31 23.59
C PRO A 412 -9.76 -13.23 22.52
N VAL A 413 -10.63 -12.24 22.73
CA VAL A 413 -10.71 -11.01 21.92
C VAL A 413 -10.19 -9.82 22.71
N LYS A 414 -9.40 -8.96 22.05
CA LYS A 414 -8.82 -7.75 22.65
C LYS A 414 -8.96 -6.57 21.70
N ASN A 415 -8.95 -5.37 22.28
CA ASN A 415 -8.87 -4.15 21.50
C ASN A 415 -7.47 -3.98 20.92
N ILE A 416 -7.40 -3.60 19.64
CA ILE A 416 -6.15 -3.25 18.99
C ILE A 416 -5.74 -1.83 19.46
N PRO A 417 -4.47 -1.60 19.85
CA PRO A 417 -3.93 -0.25 20.04
C PRO A 417 -3.80 0.47 18.69
N ARG A 418 -4.23 1.73 18.60
CA ARG A 418 -4.35 2.49 17.36
C ARG A 418 -3.81 3.91 17.52
N ASN A 419 -3.22 4.45 16.46
CA ASN A 419 -2.73 5.83 16.38
C ASN A 419 -3.79 6.80 15.82
N ALA A 420 -5.00 6.76 16.38
CA ALA A 420 -6.11 7.63 16.03
C ALA A 420 -7.01 7.88 17.26
N PRO A 421 -7.77 9.00 17.30
CA PRO A 421 -8.76 9.27 18.34
C PRO A 421 -9.77 8.13 18.53
N SER A 422 -10.33 8.01 19.73
CA SER A 422 -11.30 6.95 20.07
C SER A 422 -12.64 7.11 19.33
N ASP A 423 -13.03 8.32 18.98
CA ASP A 423 -14.24 8.65 18.23
C ASP A 423 -14.04 8.60 16.70
N HIS A 424 -12.85 8.23 16.22
CA HIS A 424 -12.57 8.17 14.80
C HIS A 424 -13.32 7.01 14.11
N TYR A 425 -14.28 7.35 13.24
CA TYR A 425 -15.13 6.43 12.48
C TYR A 425 -15.25 6.93 11.04
N CYS A 426 -14.58 6.30 10.08
CA CYS A 426 -14.75 6.65 8.66
C CYS A 426 -14.64 5.45 7.72
N GLY A 427 -13.65 4.57 7.89
CA GLY A 427 -13.40 3.42 7.02
C GLY A 427 -12.46 3.67 5.83
N PHE A 428 -12.13 4.94 5.52
CA PHE A 428 -11.36 5.34 4.32
C PHE A 428 -9.86 5.57 4.57
N CYS A 429 -9.34 5.22 5.76
CA CYS A 429 -7.96 5.59 6.15
C CYS A 429 -6.85 4.97 5.31
N CYS A 430 -7.15 3.88 4.58
CA CYS A 430 -6.22 3.33 3.61
C CYS A 430 -6.08 4.20 2.34
N LEU A 431 -7.03 5.09 2.11
CA LEU A 431 -7.09 6.00 0.95
C LEU A 431 -6.67 7.43 1.30
N GLY A 432 -6.07 7.64 2.49
CA GLY A 432 -5.63 8.95 3.00
C GLY A 432 -6.43 9.41 4.22
N CYS A 433 -6.04 10.56 4.79
CA CYS A 433 -6.69 11.12 5.98
C CYS A 433 -6.90 12.64 5.86
N LYS A 434 -8.06 13.06 5.32
CA LYS A 434 -8.42 14.50 5.20
C LYS A 434 -8.37 15.25 6.53
N LYS A 435 -8.81 14.60 7.62
CA LYS A 435 -8.89 15.21 8.96
C LYS A 435 -7.55 15.21 9.72
N GLY A 436 -6.50 14.57 9.20
CA GLY A 436 -5.22 14.44 9.91
C GLY A 436 -5.29 13.65 11.23
N GLN A 437 -6.37 12.90 11.48
CA GLN A 437 -6.60 12.19 12.75
C GLN A 437 -5.75 10.92 12.89
N LYS A 438 -5.32 10.31 11.78
CA LYS A 438 -4.43 9.15 11.80
C LYS A 438 -2.97 9.60 11.90
N GLN A 439 -2.36 9.37 13.05
CA GLN A 439 -1.05 9.89 13.43
C GLN A 439 0.11 9.06 12.84
N GLY A 440 0.21 9.01 11.51
CA GLY A 440 1.36 8.45 10.78
C GLY A 440 2.58 9.39 10.82
N THR A 441 3.68 9.06 10.14
CA THR A 441 4.89 9.92 10.17
C THR A 441 4.66 11.30 9.56
N ALA A 442 3.72 11.42 8.61
CA ALA A 442 3.33 12.70 8.01
C ALA A 442 2.64 13.68 8.99
N GLU A 443 2.02 13.17 10.06
CA GLU A 443 1.34 13.96 11.09
C GLU A 443 2.17 14.00 12.41
N THR A 444 3.34 13.36 12.43
CA THR A 444 4.18 13.23 13.64
C THR A 444 5.64 13.61 13.37
N TRP A 445 6.50 12.66 13.06
CA TRP A 445 7.94 12.87 12.97
C TRP A 445 8.39 13.80 11.83
N LEU A 446 7.66 13.82 10.71
CA LEU A 446 7.91 14.79 9.64
C LEU A 446 7.44 16.19 10.03
N VAL A 447 6.45 16.31 10.92
CA VAL A 447 6.07 17.60 11.50
C VAL A 447 7.22 18.12 12.36
N ASP A 448 7.78 17.27 13.22
CA ASP A 448 8.97 17.59 14.03
C ASP A 448 10.16 18.06 13.16
N LEU A 449 10.37 17.42 12.02
CA LEU A 449 11.37 17.81 11.02
C LEU A 449 11.15 19.25 10.52
N VAL A 450 9.92 19.58 10.13
CA VAL A 450 9.58 20.87 9.52
C VAL A 450 9.55 22.00 10.56
N GLU A 451 8.94 21.76 11.72
CA GLU A 451 8.81 22.72 12.83
C GLU A 451 10.16 23.06 13.47
N SER A 452 11.13 22.15 13.46
CA SER A 452 12.49 22.43 13.92
C SER A 452 13.19 23.54 13.14
N GLY A 453 12.70 23.90 11.95
CA GLY A 453 13.34 24.83 11.03
C GLY A 453 14.59 24.28 10.33
N ASN A 454 14.99 23.04 10.64
CA ASN A 454 16.22 22.41 10.13
C ASN A 454 15.97 21.39 9.01
N GLY A 455 14.72 21.09 8.71
CA GLY A 455 14.31 20.05 7.78
C GLY A 455 13.56 20.54 6.55
N LEU A 456 13.77 19.88 5.42
CA LEU A 456 12.98 20.03 4.20
C LEU A 456 12.72 18.67 3.54
N ILE A 457 11.64 18.58 2.76
CA ILE A 457 11.19 17.35 2.09
C ILE A 457 11.06 17.61 0.58
N LEU A 458 11.66 16.75 -0.23
CA LEU A 458 11.59 16.74 -1.70
C LEU A 458 10.73 15.56 -2.16
N PRO A 459 9.41 15.74 -2.39
CA PRO A 459 8.55 14.71 -2.96
C PRO A 459 8.78 14.53 -4.48
N GLY A 460 8.31 13.41 -5.03
CA GLY A 460 8.39 13.10 -6.47
C GLY A 460 9.80 12.76 -6.99
N CYS A 461 10.75 12.49 -6.09
CA CYS A 461 12.17 12.33 -6.38
C CYS A 461 12.63 10.87 -6.24
N ASP A 462 12.99 10.21 -7.35
CA ASP A 462 13.43 8.80 -7.36
C ASP A 462 14.94 8.70 -7.12
N ALA A 463 15.34 8.18 -5.96
CA ALA A 463 16.76 8.00 -5.64
C ALA A 463 17.41 6.94 -6.54
N MET A 464 18.50 7.34 -7.20
CA MET A 464 19.17 6.51 -8.21
C MET A 464 20.35 5.75 -7.62
N GLU A 465 21.18 6.43 -6.83
CA GLU A 465 22.46 5.93 -6.37
C GLU A 465 22.92 6.64 -5.10
N VAL A 466 23.43 5.89 -4.13
CA VAL A 466 24.16 6.41 -2.98
C VAL A 466 25.60 6.70 -3.40
N LEU A 467 26.05 7.92 -3.16
CA LEU A 467 27.40 8.38 -3.49
C LEU A 467 28.34 8.08 -2.32
N TYR A 468 29.55 7.62 -2.64
CA TYR A 468 30.61 7.41 -1.65
C TYR A 468 32.00 7.57 -2.25
N GLU A 469 32.92 8.01 -1.42
CA GLU A 469 34.33 8.13 -1.76
C GLU A 469 35.12 6.91 -1.29
N ARG A 470 36.28 6.68 -1.92
CA ARG A 470 37.22 5.62 -1.53
C ARG A 470 38.50 6.27 -1.07
N GLU A 471 38.90 6.03 0.17
CA GLU A 471 40.22 6.46 0.64
C GLU A 471 41.33 5.77 -0.17
N GLN A 472 42.24 6.57 -0.73
CA GLN A 472 43.45 6.08 -1.38
C GLN A 472 44.58 5.95 -0.35
N GLY A 473 44.62 4.83 0.38
CA GLY A 473 45.69 4.54 1.35
C GLY A 473 45.53 3.19 2.08
N LYS A 474 46.61 2.38 2.07
CA LYS A 474 46.90 1.05 2.68
C LYS A 474 45.76 0.07 3.12
N LYS A 475 45.94 -1.18 2.64
CA LYS A 475 45.42 -2.52 3.04
C LYS A 475 43.92 -2.76 3.24
N LYS A 476 43.05 -1.76 3.50
CA LYS A 476 41.58 -1.90 3.37
C LYS A 476 41.00 -0.59 2.83
N LYS A 477 40.50 -0.60 1.58
CA LYS A 477 39.83 0.56 0.96
C LYS A 477 38.57 0.89 1.75
N LYS A 478 38.61 1.86 2.65
CA LYS A 478 37.45 2.33 3.39
C LYS A 478 36.58 3.15 2.43
N LYS A 479 35.27 2.86 2.40
CA LYS A 479 34.29 3.66 1.67
C LYS A 479 33.55 4.54 2.66
N THR A 480 33.33 5.81 2.32
CA THR A 480 32.57 6.75 3.15
C THR A 480 31.46 7.36 2.32
N ALA A 481 30.22 7.26 2.78
CA ALA A 481 29.08 7.88 2.12
C ALA A 481 29.21 9.40 2.09
N THR A 482 28.91 9.99 0.94
CA THR A 482 28.99 11.43 0.70
C THR A 482 27.68 12.02 0.25
N GLY A 483 26.62 11.22 0.04
CA GLY A 483 25.35 11.73 -0.44
C GLY A 483 24.51 10.75 -1.24
N VAL A 484 23.56 11.30 -1.99
CA VAL A 484 22.68 10.55 -2.90
C VAL A 484 22.43 11.36 -4.17
N ALA A 485 22.38 10.67 -5.31
CA ALA A 485 21.86 11.22 -6.55
C ALA A 485 20.41 10.77 -6.75
N PHE A 486 19.55 11.67 -7.20
CA PHE A 486 18.14 11.38 -7.46
C PHE A 486 17.67 12.02 -8.76
N ALA A 487 16.62 11.44 -9.34
CA ALA A 487 15.96 11.95 -10.53
C ALA A 487 14.63 12.63 -10.18
N PHE A 488 14.33 13.72 -10.88
CA PHE A 488 13.01 14.33 -10.95
C PHE A 488 12.66 14.51 -12.43
N GLY A 489 11.72 13.68 -12.94
CA GLY A 489 11.54 13.53 -14.38
C GLY A 489 12.81 12.99 -15.05
N GLU A 490 13.30 13.68 -16.08
CA GLU A 490 14.55 13.36 -16.77
C GLU A 490 15.78 14.07 -16.18
N GLU A 491 15.56 14.96 -15.21
CA GLU A 491 16.61 15.77 -14.60
C GLU A 491 17.26 15.06 -13.40
N ILE A 492 18.57 15.24 -13.26
CA ILE A 492 19.37 14.62 -12.19
C ILE A 492 19.89 15.69 -11.22
N TYR A 493 19.73 15.38 -9.94
CA TYR A 493 20.08 16.21 -8.80
C TYR A 493 21.00 15.44 -7.84
N VAL A 494 21.81 16.17 -7.07
CA VAL A 494 22.71 15.57 -6.08
C VAL A 494 22.51 16.22 -4.71
N VAL A 495 22.44 15.40 -3.67
CA VAL A 495 22.53 15.84 -2.28
C VAL A 495 23.85 15.36 -1.71
N GLU A 496 24.72 16.28 -1.30
CA GLU A 496 25.94 15.99 -0.55
C GLU A 496 25.65 16.07 0.95
N SER A 497 26.11 15.07 1.71
CA SER A 497 25.80 14.95 3.13
C SER A 497 26.95 14.33 3.92
N LYS A 498 27.03 14.62 5.23
CA LYS A 498 28.00 13.96 6.12
C LYS A 498 27.56 12.53 6.48
N VAL A 499 26.26 12.27 6.49
CA VAL A 499 25.65 10.96 6.72
C VAL A 499 24.47 10.75 5.76
N THR A 500 24.36 9.55 5.21
CA THR A 500 23.26 9.13 4.36
C THR A 500 22.45 8.03 5.04
N VAL A 501 21.14 8.19 5.13
CA VAL A 501 20.22 7.19 5.69
C VAL A 501 19.28 6.71 4.59
N VAL A 502 19.25 5.40 4.34
CA VAL A 502 18.35 4.77 3.38
C VAL A 502 17.17 4.15 4.14
N ALA A 503 15.96 4.54 3.77
CA ALA A 503 14.71 4.12 4.40
C ALA A 503 13.58 3.92 3.38
N CYS A 504 13.89 3.29 2.24
CA CYS A 504 12.97 3.09 1.12
C CYS A 504 12.00 1.92 1.32
N GLY A 505 12.07 1.21 2.45
CA GLY A 505 11.29 0.01 2.76
C GLY A 505 11.93 -1.29 2.23
N ALA A 506 11.50 -2.43 2.79
CA ALA A 506 12.10 -3.74 2.50
C ALA A 506 12.09 -4.16 1.01
N LEU A 507 11.21 -3.59 0.20
CA LEU A 507 11.15 -3.88 -1.24
C LEU A 507 12.11 -3.02 -2.08
N ARG A 508 12.53 -1.84 -1.60
CA ARG A 508 13.28 -0.86 -2.41
C ARG A 508 14.67 -0.55 -1.89
N THR A 509 14.87 -0.56 -0.58
CA THR A 509 16.20 -0.43 0.05
C THR A 509 17.23 -1.39 -0.51
N PRO A 510 17.00 -2.72 -0.61
CA PRO A 510 18.00 -3.63 -1.16
C PRO A 510 18.32 -3.33 -2.64
N HIS A 511 17.34 -2.87 -3.42
CA HIS A 511 17.56 -2.49 -4.82
C HIS A 511 18.47 -1.26 -4.93
N LEU A 512 18.21 -0.20 -4.16
CA LEU A 512 19.03 1.00 -4.16
C LEU A 512 20.48 0.70 -3.71
N LEU A 513 20.66 -0.09 -2.65
CA LEU A 513 21.98 -0.46 -2.15
C LEU A 513 22.77 -1.29 -3.18
N LYS A 514 22.15 -2.30 -3.80
CA LYS A 514 22.78 -3.10 -4.87
C LYS A 514 23.13 -2.23 -6.08
N ARG A 515 22.21 -1.36 -6.51
CA ARG A 515 22.42 -0.44 -7.63
C ARG A 515 23.57 0.53 -7.37
N SER A 516 23.79 0.92 -6.11
CA SER A 516 24.93 1.74 -5.67
C SER A 516 26.25 0.96 -5.56
N GLY A 517 26.26 -0.34 -5.92
CA GLY A 517 27.47 -1.16 -5.96
C GLY A 517 27.94 -1.72 -4.62
N LEU A 518 27.06 -1.78 -3.60
CA LEU A 518 27.32 -2.59 -2.41
C LEU A 518 27.25 -4.08 -2.77
N LYS A 519 28.13 -4.89 -2.18
CA LYS A 519 28.35 -6.30 -2.56
C LYS A 519 27.95 -7.33 -1.49
N ASN A 520 27.44 -6.89 -0.35
CA ASN A 520 27.14 -7.73 0.79
C ASN A 520 26.03 -8.71 0.37
N SER A 521 26.34 -10.00 0.51
CA SER A 521 25.48 -11.09 0.05
C SER A 521 24.13 -11.16 0.78
N ASN A 522 24.01 -10.50 1.94
CA ASN A 522 22.77 -10.45 2.72
C ASN A 522 21.80 -9.36 2.22
N ILE A 523 22.24 -8.43 1.37
CA ILE A 523 21.36 -7.40 0.81
C ILE A 523 20.35 -8.06 -0.14
N GLY A 524 19.07 -7.87 0.14
CA GLY A 524 17.94 -8.44 -0.60
C GLY A 524 17.66 -9.90 -0.28
N ARG A 525 18.20 -10.47 0.80
CA ARG A 525 17.85 -11.83 1.26
C ARG A 525 17.04 -11.77 2.55
N ASN A 526 16.37 -12.87 2.89
CA ASN A 526 15.62 -13.02 4.13
C ASN A 526 14.39 -12.12 4.21
N LEU A 527 13.78 -11.85 3.05
CA LEU A 527 12.51 -11.14 2.99
C LEU A 527 11.44 -11.99 3.68
N CYS A 528 10.79 -11.46 4.70
CA CYS A 528 9.56 -12.02 5.28
C CYS A 528 8.37 -11.15 4.82
N LEU A 529 7.21 -11.79 4.61
CA LEU A 529 6.04 -11.11 4.07
C LEU A 529 4.84 -11.07 5.02
N HIS A 530 4.84 -11.77 6.17
CA HIS A 530 3.62 -11.97 6.98
C HIS A 530 2.40 -12.30 6.09
N PRO A 531 2.40 -13.47 5.44
CA PRO A 531 1.31 -13.84 4.55
C PRO A 531 -0.01 -13.87 5.32
N VAL A 532 -1.08 -13.40 4.68
CA VAL A 532 -2.44 -13.47 5.21
C VAL A 532 -3.34 -14.24 4.27
N VAL A 533 -4.25 -15.03 4.83
CA VAL A 533 -5.39 -15.62 4.12
C VAL A 533 -6.68 -15.24 4.85
N MET A 534 -7.79 -15.19 4.12
CA MET A 534 -9.04 -14.68 4.65
C MET A 534 -10.19 -15.64 4.33
N ALA A 535 -11.22 -15.57 5.17
CA ALA A 535 -12.54 -16.08 4.85
C ALA A 535 -13.55 -14.94 5.00
N TRP A 536 -14.71 -15.14 4.39
CA TRP A 536 -15.79 -14.16 4.37
C TRP A 536 -17.09 -14.78 4.86
N GLY A 537 -17.93 -13.94 5.47
CA GLY A 537 -19.28 -14.28 5.88
C GLY A 537 -20.25 -13.17 5.51
N TRP A 538 -21.37 -13.54 4.90
CA TRP A 538 -22.43 -12.61 4.53
C TRP A 538 -23.49 -12.53 5.63
N PHE A 539 -23.85 -11.30 6.00
CA PHE A 539 -24.83 -10.99 7.05
C PHE A 539 -25.89 -10.04 6.48
N PRO A 540 -27.05 -10.57 6.04
CA PRO A 540 -28.11 -9.74 5.48
C PRO A 540 -28.60 -8.68 6.46
N GLU A 541 -29.45 -7.78 5.95
CA GLU A 541 -30.07 -6.77 6.82
C GLU A 541 -31.01 -7.44 7.81
N GLU A 542 -30.76 -7.22 9.10
CA GLU A 542 -31.63 -7.62 10.20
C GLU A 542 -32.03 -6.39 11.02
N GLU A 543 -33.14 -6.49 11.77
CA GLU A 543 -33.62 -5.39 12.61
C GLU A 543 -32.74 -5.14 13.84
N ILE A 544 -32.10 -6.20 14.35
CA ILE A 544 -31.44 -6.18 15.66
C ILE A 544 -29.92 -6.14 15.53
N TRP A 545 -29.31 -7.15 14.91
CA TRP A 545 -27.85 -7.25 14.82
C TRP A 545 -27.40 -8.13 13.64
N PRO A 546 -26.35 -7.77 12.88
CA PRO A 546 -25.61 -6.51 12.96
C PRO A 546 -26.47 -5.33 12.47
N GLU A 547 -26.33 -4.18 13.13
CA GLU A 547 -27.13 -2.98 12.84
C GLU A 547 -27.21 -2.67 11.34
N LYS A 548 -28.41 -2.41 10.82
CA LYS A 548 -28.69 -2.19 9.39
C LYS A 548 -27.83 -1.09 8.75
N LYS A 549 -27.54 -0.02 9.51
CA LYS A 549 -26.77 1.14 9.03
C LYS A 549 -25.28 0.82 8.82
N LYS A 550 -24.69 -0.11 9.57
CA LYS A 550 -23.25 -0.35 9.53
C LYS A 550 -22.87 -1.09 8.25
N LYS A 551 -21.91 -0.56 7.50
CA LYS A 551 -21.40 -1.22 6.29
C LYS A 551 -19.99 -1.77 6.49
N SER A 552 -19.63 -2.77 5.69
CA SER A 552 -18.33 -3.45 5.75
C SER A 552 -17.12 -2.56 5.40
N TYR A 553 -17.34 -1.43 4.73
CA TYR A 553 -16.27 -0.49 4.35
C TYR A 553 -16.19 0.74 5.27
N GLU A 554 -17.06 0.81 6.29
CA GLU A 554 -17.14 1.93 7.24
C GLU A 554 -16.58 1.53 8.61
N GLY A 555 -16.38 2.54 9.46
CA GLY A 555 -16.11 2.34 10.87
C GLY A 555 -14.72 2.74 11.35
N GLY A 556 -14.48 2.44 12.63
CA GLY A 556 -13.17 2.62 13.25
C GLY A 556 -12.11 1.73 12.60
N ILE A 557 -10.92 2.28 12.44
CA ILE A 557 -9.78 1.57 11.83
C ILE A 557 -9.39 0.41 12.74
N MET A 558 -9.52 -0.86 12.31
CA MET A 558 -9.12 -2.10 13.03
C MET A 558 -9.21 -2.04 14.57
N THR A 559 -10.37 -2.33 15.16
CA THR A 559 -10.58 -2.21 16.62
C THR A 559 -10.47 -3.53 17.38
N ALA A 560 -10.68 -4.68 16.73
CA ALA A 560 -10.69 -5.99 17.38
C ALA A 560 -9.62 -6.94 16.81
N MET A 561 -8.99 -7.73 17.69
CA MET A 561 -8.10 -8.83 17.32
C MET A 561 -8.27 -10.03 18.24
N SER A 562 -7.93 -11.20 17.73
CA SER A 562 -7.81 -12.44 18.51
C SER A 562 -6.51 -13.16 18.15
N SER A 563 -5.86 -13.80 19.12
CA SER A 563 -4.64 -14.58 18.89
C SER A 563 -4.95 -16.07 18.84
N VAL A 564 -4.42 -16.78 17.84
CA VAL A 564 -4.42 -18.24 17.80
C VAL A 564 -3.04 -18.73 18.21
N VAL A 565 -2.96 -19.24 19.43
CA VAL A 565 -1.75 -19.86 19.96
C VAL A 565 -1.70 -21.31 19.48
N ASN A 566 -0.62 -21.71 18.83
CA ASN A 566 -0.35 -23.12 18.58
C ASN A 566 0.12 -23.76 19.88
N THR A 567 -0.82 -24.37 20.62
CA THR A 567 -0.56 -24.98 21.94
C THR A 567 0.32 -26.23 21.85
N GLU A 568 0.45 -26.85 20.68
CA GLU A 568 1.15 -28.13 20.51
C GLU A 568 2.66 -27.97 20.33
N THR A 569 3.12 -26.94 19.63
CA THR A 569 4.53 -26.84 19.22
C THR A 569 5.44 -26.07 20.18
N LYS A 570 4.87 -25.37 21.19
CA LYS A 570 5.60 -24.39 22.05
C LYS A 570 6.45 -23.37 21.27
N SER A 571 6.27 -23.28 19.95
CA SER A 571 6.98 -22.40 19.04
C SER A 571 6.13 -21.16 18.80
N THR A 572 6.74 -19.99 18.90
CA THR A 572 6.08 -18.71 18.57
C THR A 572 6.00 -18.46 17.06
N TYR A 573 6.69 -19.27 16.26
CA TYR A 573 6.46 -19.37 14.81
C TYR A 573 5.33 -20.36 14.53
N GLY A 574 4.46 -20.03 13.57
CA GLY A 574 3.21 -20.76 13.33
C GLY A 574 2.02 -20.23 14.15
N GLU A 575 2.23 -19.29 15.07
CA GLU A 575 1.15 -18.53 15.69
C GLU A 575 0.53 -17.59 14.66
N THR A 576 -0.80 -17.43 14.75
CA THR A 576 -1.52 -16.51 13.87
C THR A 576 -2.31 -15.48 14.64
N LEU A 577 -2.37 -14.27 14.08
CA LEU A 577 -3.14 -13.16 14.59
C LEU A 577 -4.36 -12.96 13.70
N ILE A 578 -5.56 -13.00 14.29
CA ILE A 578 -6.82 -12.80 13.59
C ILE A 578 -7.26 -11.35 13.72
N GLN A 579 -7.53 -10.72 12.59
CA GLN A 579 -7.92 -9.31 12.47
C GLN A 579 -8.84 -9.10 11.26
N THR A 580 -9.31 -7.87 11.05
CA THR A 580 -10.22 -7.50 9.95
C THR A 580 -9.52 -6.57 8.96
N PRO A 581 -9.71 -6.73 7.64
CA PRO A 581 -9.14 -5.82 6.65
C PRO A 581 -10.04 -4.60 6.44
N SER A 582 -9.48 -3.53 5.85
CA SER A 582 -10.25 -2.43 5.27
C SER A 582 -10.28 -2.61 3.76
N LEU A 583 -11.43 -3.06 3.25
CA LEU A 583 -11.64 -3.35 1.83
C LEU A 583 -12.69 -2.40 1.25
N HIS A 584 -12.34 -1.77 0.15
CA HIS A 584 -13.25 -1.00 -0.70
C HIS A 584 -13.60 -1.83 -1.96
N PRO A 585 -14.60 -1.43 -2.77
CA PRO A 585 -15.12 -2.25 -3.86
C PRO A 585 -14.07 -2.80 -4.84
N GLY A 586 -13.05 -2.00 -5.16
CA GLY A 586 -11.93 -2.36 -6.02
C GLY A 586 -11.10 -3.50 -5.45
N MET A 587 -10.52 -3.32 -4.26
CA MET A 587 -9.74 -4.35 -3.57
C MET A 587 -10.56 -5.62 -3.32
N TYR A 588 -11.81 -5.47 -2.88
CA TYR A 588 -12.73 -6.59 -2.67
C TYR A 588 -12.97 -7.38 -3.96
N SER A 589 -13.35 -6.69 -5.04
CA SER A 589 -13.62 -7.32 -6.33
C SER A 589 -12.38 -8.01 -6.91
N GLY A 590 -11.17 -7.54 -6.57
CA GLY A 590 -9.91 -8.14 -6.95
C GLY A 590 -9.65 -9.51 -6.30
N ILE A 591 -10.04 -9.69 -5.03
CA ILE A 591 -9.71 -10.89 -4.23
C ILE A 591 -10.80 -11.97 -4.21
N ILE A 592 -12.07 -11.65 -4.50
CA ILE A 592 -13.11 -12.67 -4.55
C ILE A 592 -12.91 -13.62 -5.73
N PRO A 593 -13.20 -14.92 -5.60
CA PRO A 593 -13.09 -15.86 -6.70
C PRO A 593 -14.11 -15.53 -7.81
N TRP A 594 -13.77 -15.87 -9.05
CA TRP A 594 -14.66 -15.74 -10.20
C TRP A 594 -15.00 -17.14 -10.70
N THR A 595 -16.27 -17.53 -10.60
CA THR A 595 -16.78 -18.86 -11.00
C THR A 595 -17.67 -18.77 -12.23
N SER A 596 -18.42 -17.67 -12.36
CA SER A 596 -19.14 -17.27 -13.57
C SER A 596 -19.36 -15.75 -13.55
N SER A 597 -19.73 -15.19 -14.70
CA SER A 597 -20.06 -13.78 -14.83
C SER A 597 -21.23 -13.36 -13.93
N LYS A 598 -22.32 -14.14 -13.94
CA LYS A 598 -23.53 -13.90 -13.15
C LYS A 598 -23.26 -14.00 -11.66
N GLU A 599 -22.54 -15.03 -11.22
CA GLU A 599 -22.21 -15.22 -9.81
C GLU A 599 -21.31 -14.10 -9.30
N PHE A 600 -20.32 -13.67 -10.09
CA PHE A 600 -19.46 -12.55 -9.73
C PHE A 600 -20.24 -11.25 -9.50
N LYS A 601 -21.17 -10.90 -10.41
CA LYS A 601 -22.06 -9.74 -10.20
C LYS A 601 -22.96 -9.91 -8.97
N THR A 602 -23.48 -11.11 -8.74
CA THR A 602 -24.38 -11.40 -7.61
C THR A 602 -23.66 -11.30 -6.27
N GLN A 603 -22.41 -11.78 -6.19
CA GLN A 603 -21.57 -11.63 -5.00
C GLN A 603 -21.20 -10.17 -4.73
N MET A 604 -20.96 -9.37 -5.77
CA MET A 604 -20.71 -7.94 -5.61
C MET A 604 -21.90 -7.19 -4.98
N LEU A 605 -23.16 -7.60 -5.22
CA LEU A 605 -24.33 -7.03 -4.52
C LEU A 605 -24.27 -7.20 -3.00
N LYS A 606 -23.60 -8.24 -2.52
CA LYS A 606 -23.45 -8.55 -1.10
C LYS A 606 -22.36 -7.73 -0.41
N PHE A 607 -21.50 -7.03 -1.18
CA PHE A 607 -20.28 -6.35 -0.72
C PHE A 607 -20.44 -5.60 0.60
N SER A 608 -21.38 -4.67 0.68
CA SER A 608 -21.55 -3.77 1.84
C SER A 608 -21.94 -4.49 3.14
N ARG A 609 -22.33 -5.77 3.05
CA ARG A 609 -22.79 -6.63 4.14
C ARG A 609 -22.01 -7.95 4.25
N THR A 610 -20.85 -8.02 3.62
CA THR A 610 -19.93 -9.16 3.73
C THR A 610 -18.76 -8.81 4.63
N SER A 611 -18.65 -9.52 5.76
CA SER A 611 -17.53 -9.38 6.69
C SER A 611 -16.35 -10.21 6.21
N HIS A 612 -15.16 -9.63 6.28
CA HIS A 612 -13.91 -10.34 6.01
C HIS A 612 -13.08 -10.40 7.28
N ILE A 613 -12.56 -11.58 7.57
CA ILE A 613 -11.66 -11.79 8.69
C ILE A 613 -10.44 -12.52 8.12
N PHE A 614 -9.26 -12.04 8.46
CA PHE A 614 -8.01 -12.64 8.01
C PHE A 614 -7.23 -13.21 9.17
N THR A 615 -6.46 -14.25 8.86
CA THR A 615 -5.40 -14.78 9.73
C THR A 615 -4.06 -14.32 9.19
N LEU A 616 -3.23 -13.75 10.06
CA LEU A 616 -1.90 -13.24 9.76
C LEU A 616 -0.85 -14.13 10.42
N LEU A 617 0.06 -14.65 9.62
CA LEU A 617 1.10 -15.57 10.07
C LEU A 617 2.40 -14.84 10.42
N ARG A 618 3.05 -15.30 11.49
CA ARG A 618 4.49 -15.09 11.71
C ARG A 618 5.30 -16.14 10.92
N ASP A 619 5.68 -15.79 9.69
CA ASP A 619 6.30 -16.72 8.75
C ASP A 619 7.74 -17.11 9.12
N LYS A 620 8.07 -18.38 8.90
CA LYS A 620 9.46 -18.89 8.87
C LYS A 620 10.03 -18.82 7.45
N GLY A 621 9.15 -18.88 6.45
CA GLY A 621 9.44 -18.74 5.03
C GLY A 621 10.21 -17.45 4.76
N THR A 622 11.14 -17.52 3.82
CA THR A 622 11.93 -16.36 3.44
C THR A 622 11.98 -16.21 1.93
N GLY A 623 12.23 -14.98 1.51
CA GLY A 623 12.28 -14.58 0.13
C GLY A 623 13.54 -13.78 -0.22
N THR A 624 13.59 -13.35 -1.47
CA THR A 624 14.66 -12.50 -2.00
C THR A 624 14.13 -11.35 -2.86
N ILE A 625 14.85 -10.23 -2.82
CA ILE A 625 14.69 -9.07 -3.70
C ILE A 625 15.94 -8.96 -4.56
N ASN A 626 15.81 -9.36 -5.83
CA ASN A 626 16.91 -9.35 -6.79
C ASN A 626 16.90 -8.11 -7.69
N SER A 627 15.72 -7.56 -7.97
CA SER A 627 15.56 -6.36 -8.79
C SER A 627 14.36 -5.53 -8.31
N LYS A 628 14.11 -4.40 -8.96
CA LYS A 628 12.94 -3.55 -8.69
C LYS A 628 11.62 -4.31 -8.91
N SER A 629 11.50 -5.19 -9.90
CA SER A 629 10.24 -5.89 -10.19
C SER A 629 10.20 -7.31 -9.64
N TYR A 630 11.33 -7.89 -9.25
CA TYR A 630 11.42 -9.30 -8.89
C TYR A 630 11.39 -9.52 -7.37
N ILE A 631 10.22 -9.94 -6.88
CA ILE A 631 10.00 -10.39 -5.51
C ILE A 631 9.86 -11.91 -5.52
N ASP A 632 10.74 -12.61 -4.85
CA ASP A 632 10.66 -14.06 -4.67
C ASP A 632 10.36 -14.37 -3.21
N TYR A 633 9.45 -15.30 -2.96
CA TYR A 633 9.05 -15.66 -1.61
C TYR A 633 8.60 -17.11 -1.58
N ASN A 634 9.18 -17.88 -0.68
CA ASN A 634 8.83 -19.27 -0.47
C ASN A 634 7.99 -19.40 0.81
N LEU A 635 6.69 -19.66 0.65
CA LEU A 635 5.83 -20.11 1.74
C LEU A 635 6.20 -21.56 2.05
N ASN A 636 6.80 -21.84 3.20
CA ASN A 636 7.14 -23.22 3.55
C ASN A 636 5.89 -24.04 3.93
N ASP A 637 6.02 -25.35 4.07
CA ASP A 637 4.88 -26.24 4.33
C ASP A 637 4.29 -26.05 5.74
N GLU A 638 5.11 -25.76 6.75
CA GLU A 638 4.65 -25.50 8.13
C GLU A 638 3.85 -24.19 8.23
N ASP A 639 4.26 -23.18 7.48
CA ASP A 639 3.61 -21.88 7.37
C ASP A 639 2.26 -22.03 6.65
N GLU A 640 2.22 -22.82 5.57
CA GLU A 640 0.97 -23.14 4.88
C GLU A 640 -0.01 -23.86 5.81
N GLU A 641 0.45 -24.85 6.58
CA GLU A 641 -0.42 -25.55 7.54
C GLU A 641 -0.93 -24.63 8.65
N SER A 642 -0.07 -23.75 9.16
CA SER A 642 -0.46 -22.75 10.16
C SER A 642 -1.52 -21.77 9.63
N LEU A 643 -1.41 -21.36 8.36
CA LEU A 643 -2.43 -20.54 7.69
C LEU A 643 -3.75 -21.30 7.51
N LYS A 644 -3.72 -22.60 7.16
CA LYS A 644 -4.93 -23.43 7.04
C LYS A 644 -5.65 -23.57 8.38
N MET A 645 -4.92 -23.83 9.47
CA MET A 645 -5.46 -23.85 10.82
C MET A 645 -6.09 -22.50 11.21
N GLY A 646 -5.40 -21.40 10.88
CA GLY A 646 -5.92 -20.05 11.07
C GLY A 646 -7.20 -19.80 10.27
N LEU A 647 -7.25 -20.24 9.01
CA LEU A 647 -8.41 -20.11 8.13
C LEU A 647 -9.61 -20.91 8.66
N GLU A 648 -9.38 -22.15 9.11
CA GLU A 648 -10.43 -22.95 9.75
C GLU A 648 -11.02 -22.23 10.97
N ARG A 649 -10.15 -21.63 11.80
CA ARG A 649 -10.58 -20.85 12.96
C ARG A 649 -11.44 -19.65 12.55
N VAL A 650 -11.01 -18.92 11.53
CA VAL A 650 -11.78 -17.78 11.01
C VAL A 650 -13.16 -18.22 10.52
N MET A 651 -13.25 -19.32 9.77
CA MET A 651 -14.54 -19.83 9.31
C MET A 651 -15.46 -20.19 10.49
N LYS A 652 -14.92 -20.82 11.54
CA LYS A 652 -15.69 -21.10 12.78
C LYS A 652 -16.17 -19.81 13.47
N ILE A 653 -15.34 -18.77 13.52
CA ILE A 653 -15.71 -17.45 14.07
C ILE A 653 -16.89 -16.87 13.28
N LEU A 654 -16.86 -16.94 11.95
CA LEU A 654 -17.94 -16.43 11.10
C LEU A 654 -19.26 -17.20 11.32
N VAL A 655 -19.20 -18.52 11.43
CA VAL A 655 -20.36 -19.36 11.77
C VAL A 655 -20.92 -18.96 13.14
N ALA A 656 -20.07 -18.88 14.16
CA ALA A 656 -20.48 -18.55 15.52
C ALA A 656 -21.04 -17.13 15.64
N ALA A 657 -20.53 -16.18 14.86
CA ALA A 657 -21.08 -14.82 14.81
C ALA A 657 -22.51 -14.79 14.22
N GLY A 658 -22.90 -15.81 13.44
CA GLY A 658 -24.22 -15.94 12.81
C GLY A 658 -24.25 -15.55 11.34
N ALA A 659 -23.16 -15.80 10.59
CA ALA A 659 -23.17 -15.59 9.13
C ALA A 659 -24.25 -16.46 8.47
N GLU A 660 -25.02 -15.90 7.53
CA GLU A 660 -25.99 -16.67 6.75
C GLU A 660 -25.31 -17.50 5.66
N GLU A 661 -24.23 -16.98 5.09
CA GLU A 661 -23.42 -17.68 4.08
C GLU A 661 -21.95 -17.45 4.39
N ILE A 662 -21.12 -18.47 4.23
CA ILE A 662 -19.68 -18.37 4.40
C ILE A 662 -18.93 -18.95 3.20
N GLY A 663 -17.69 -18.50 3.02
CA GLY A 663 -16.76 -19.07 2.06
C GLY A 663 -15.33 -18.60 2.27
N THR A 664 -14.44 -19.05 1.40
CA THR A 664 -13.02 -18.63 1.39
C THR A 664 -12.70 -17.91 0.06
N HIS A 665 -11.46 -17.45 -0.08
CA HIS A 665 -10.93 -16.94 -1.35
C HIS A 665 -10.19 -18.01 -2.16
N ASN A 666 -10.59 -19.27 -2.01
CA ASN A 666 -10.13 -20.34 -2.88
C ASN A 666 -10.69 -20.15 -4.30
N SER A 667 -9.89 -20.47 -5.32
CA SER A 667 -10.23 -20.31 -6.74
C SER A 667 -11.46 -21.08 -7.21
N GLU A 668 -11.84 -22.16 -6.53
CA GLU A 668 -13.10 -22.89 -6.81
C GLU A 668 -14.35 -22.09 -6.43
N GLY A 669 -14.22 -21.11 -5.52
CA GLY A 669 -15.30 -20.21 -5.12
C GLY A 669 -16.51 -20.88 -4.49
N LYS A 670 -16.33 -21.98 -3.74
CA LYS A 670 -17.43 -22.61 -3.01
C LYS A 670 -17.87 -21.76 -1.82
N SER A 671 -19.17 -21.78 -1.56
CA SER A 671 -19.81 -21.19 -0.39
C SER A 671 -20.86 -22.15 0.19
N LEU A 672 -21.27 -21.90 1.43
CA LEU A 672 -22.32 -22.66 2.12
C LEU A 672 -23.30 -21.72 2.80
N ASN A 673 -24.60 -21.94 2.55
CA ASN A 673 -25.67 -21.29 3.32
C ASN A 673 -25.88 -22.02 4.65
N ILE A 674 -25.57 -21.32 5.74
CA ILE A 674 -25.59 -21.82 7.12
C ILE A 674 -27.03 -21.99 7.64
N ARG A 675 -27.99 -21.18 7.16
CA ARG A 675 -29.40 -21.29 7.60
C ARG A 675 -30.04 -22.60 7.15
N THR A 676 -29.64 -23.13 6.00
CA THR A 676 -30.21 -24.36 5.43
C THR A 676 -29.38 -25.61 5.71
N ALA A 677 -28.11 -25.47 6.07
CA ALA A 677 -27.20 -26.58 6.30
C ALA A 677 -27.33 -27.17 7.72
N SER A 678 -27.15 -28.48 7.84
CA SER A 678 -27.00 -29.15 9.13
C SER A 678 -25.63 -28.88 9.77
N GLY A 679 -25.52 -29.05 11.09
CA GLY A 679 -24.24 -28.88 11.79
C GLY A 679 -23.11 -29.76 11.23
N VAL A 680 -23.43 -30.98 10.80
CA VAL A 680 -22.46 -31.90 10.17
C VAL A 680 -21.98 -31.39 8.82
N GLU A 681 -22.88 -30.81 8.01
CA GLU A 681 -22.52 -30.21 6.71
C GLU A 681 -21.64 -28.97 6.90
N ILE A 682 -21.95 -28.15 7.92
CA ILE A 682 -21.15 -26.97 8.27
C ILE A 682 -19.73 -27.40 8.67
N GLU A 683 -19.58 -28.35 9.60
CA GLU A 683 -18.27 -28.83 10.04
C GLU A 683 -17.47 -29.45 8.89
N LYS A 684 -18.14 -30.22 8.02
CA LYS A 684 -17.53 -30.82 6.83
C LYS A 684 -17.03 -29.74 5.88
N PHE A 685 -17.87 -28.75 5.56
CA PHE A 685 -17.50 -27.66 4.65
C PHE A 685 -16.33 -26.84 5.19
N VAL A 686 -16.36 -26.48 6.48
CA VAL A 686 -15.27 -25.75 7.14
C VAL A 686 -13.96 -26.50 7.01
N ARG A 687 -13.94 -27.81 7.29
CA ARG A 687 -12.73 -28.65 7.19
C ARG A 687 -12.24 -28.82 5.76
N GLU A 688 -13.16 -29.05 4.82
CA GLU A 688 -12.82 -29.24 3.41
C GLU A 688 -12.24 -27.96 2.79
N GLU A 689 -12.87 -26.80 3.02
CA GLU A 689 -12.39 -25.54 2.45
C GLU A 689 -11.12 -25.02 3.12
N SER A 690 -10.96 -25.18 4.44
CA SER A 690 -9.76 -24.72 5.14
C SER A 690 -8.52 -25.54 4.83
N SER A 691 -8.68 -26.82 4.46
CA SER A 691 -7.56 -27.74 4.20
C SER A 691 -6.97 -27.64 2.78
N LYS A 692 -7.65 -26.94 1.87
CA LYS A 692 -7.21 -26.76 0.47
C LYS A 692 -5.84 -26.10 0.38
N GLN A 693 -5.08 -26.48 -0.65
CA GLN A 693 -3.78 -25.89 -0.95
C GLN A 693 -3.91 -24.37 -1.14
N LEU A 694 -2.98 -23.61 -0.56
CA LEU A 694 -2.91 -22.15 -0.66
C LEU A 694 -1.91 -21.69 -1.74
N LYS A 695 -0.93 -22.55 -2.06
CA LYS A 695 0.09 -22.32 -3.09
C LYS A 695 -0.46 -22.47 -4.51
N ASP A 696 0.39 -22.14 -5.48
CA ASP A 696 0.12 -22.31 -6.91
C ASP A 696 -1.11 -21.55 -7.41
N LEU A 697 -1.43 -20.41 -6.81
CA LEU A 697 -2.61 -19.62 -7.14
C LEU A 697 -3.96 -20.28 -6.82
N SER A 698 -3.96 -21.36 -6.04
CA SER A 698 -5.18 -22.07 -5.63
C SER A 698 -6.04 -21.23 -4.68
N GLY A 699 -5.43 -20.37 -3.87
CA GLY A 699 -6.10 -19.36 -3.06
C GLY A 699 -5.47 -17.96 -3.20
N GLN A 700 -6.11 -16.97 -2.59
CA GLN A 700 -5.58 -15.60 -2.52
C GLN A 700 -4.79 -15.39 -1.22
N ILE A 701 -3.46 -15.23 -1.36
CA ILE A 701 -2.58 -14.79 -0.26
C ILE A 701 -2.27 -13.31 -0.47
N CYS A 702 -2.33 -12.53 0.61
CA CYS A 702 -2.00 -11.12 0.60
C CYS A 702 -0.89 -10.80 1.60
N SER A 703 -0.24 -9.64 1.44
CA SER A 703 0.74 -9.11 2.38
C SER A 703 0.74 -7.58 2.36
N ALA A 704 0.76 -6.97 3.54
CA ALA A 704 1.03 -5.54 3.71
C ALA A 704 2.27 -5.28 4.59
N HIS A 705 2.99 -6.33 5.00
CA HIS A 705 4.11 -6.23 5.93
C HIS A 705 5.35 -6.89 5.36
N GLN A 706 6.22 -6.09 4.74
CA GLN A 706 7.47 -6.59 4.16
C GLN A 706 8.65 -6.21 5.04
N MET A 707 9.52 -7.17 5.39
CA MET A 707 10.62 -6.94 6.33
C MET A 707 11.83 -7.85 6.09
N GLY A 708 12.95 -7.54 6.73
CA GLY A 708 14.13 -8.43 6.84
C GLY A 708 15.09 -8.49 5.65
N SER A 709 14.75 -7.82 4.54
CA SER A 709 15.54 -7.84 3.30
C SER A 709 16.95 -7.24 3.39
N CYS A 710 17.29 -6.53 4.47
CA CYS A 710 18.61 -6.00 4.80
C CYS A 710 18.86 -6.15 6.31
N ARG A 711 18.60 -7.34 6.86
CA ARG A 711 18.58 -7.56 8.31
C ARG A 711 19.85 -7.10 9.02
N MET A 712 19.66 -6.62 10.24
CA MET A 712 20.75 -6.33 11.17
C MET A 712 21.33 -7.61 11.77
N GLY A 713 22.59 -7.55 12.18
CA GLY A 713 23.27 -8.63 12.89
C GLY A 713 24.63 -8.18 13.40
N ILE A 714 25.33 -9.09 14.07
CA ILE A 714 26.63 -8.80 14.69
C ILE A 714 27.84 -9.10 13.78
N ARG A 715 27.60 -9.67 12.60
CA ARG A 715 28.64 -10.07 11.64
C ARG A 715 28.27 -9.76 10.19
N PRO A 716 29.22 -9.33 9.34
CA PRO A 716 28.96 -9.01 7.93
C PRO A 716 28.59 -10.23 7.09
N GLU A 717 28.99 -11.43 7.50
CA GLU A 717 28.66 -12.67 6.79
C GLU A 717 27.17 -13.05 6.93
N GLU A 718 26.50 -12.59 8.00
CA GLU A 718 25.15 -13.01 8.39
C GLU A 718 24.11 -11.88 8.25
N SER A 719 24.55 -10.65 8.02
CA SER A 719 23.71 -9.45 8.04
C SER A 719 24.15 -8.38 7.04
N ALA A 720 23.21 -7.51 6.65
CA ALA A 720 23.47 -6.39 5.74
C ALA A 720 23.93 -5.13 6.49
N VAL A 721 23.48 -4.97 7.74
CA VAL A 721 23.82 -3.84 8.60
C VAL A 721 24.23 -4.29 10.00
N ARG A 722 24.97 -3.43 10.68
CA ARG A 722 25.37 -3.56 12.09
C ARG A 722 24.15 -3.37 13.01
N PRO A 723 24.26 -3.67 14.31
CA PRO A 723 23.19 -3.37 15.28
C PRO A 723 22.85 -1.87 15.36
N THR A 724 23.79 -1.00 14.97
CA THR A 724 23.59 0.46 14.89
C THR A 724 22.78 0.93 13.68
N GLY A 725 22.47 0.03 12.74
CA GLY A 725 21.87 0.36 11.44
C GLY A 725 22.90 0.77 10.36
N GLU A 726 24.17 0.96 10.71
CA GLU A 726 25.22 1.30 9.74
C GLU A 726 25.60 0.09 8.86
N THR A 727 25.80 0.31 7.57
CA THR A 727 26.22 -0.77 6.66
C THR A 727 27.62 -1.28 7.00
N TRP A 728 27.90 -2.55 6.68
CA TRP A 728 29.23 -3.12 6.87
C TRP A 728 30.28 -2.56 5.91
N GLU A 729 29.87 -2.13 4.71
CA GLU A 729 30.78 -1.78 3.62
C GLU A 729 31.10 -0.29 3.52
N VAL A 730 30.17 0.58 3.91
CA VAL A 730 30.24 2.02 3.68
C VAL A 730 29.99 2.72 5.01
N GLN A 731 31.01 3.42 5.49
CA GLN A 731 30.91 4.23 6.71
C GLN A 731 30.00 5.43 6.45
N GLY A 732 29.16 5.77 7.43
CA GLY A 732 28.22 6.89 7.33
C GLY A 732 27.00 6.59 6.44
N LEU A 733 26.83 5.34 6.01
CA LEU A 733 25.62 4.87 5.33
C LEU A 733 24.81 4.01 6.31
N PHE A 734 23.58 4.43 6.60
CA PHE A 734 22.67 3.73 7.50
C PHE A 734 21.44 3.22 6.77
N VAL A 735 20.82 2.17 7.30
CA VAL A 735 19.51 1.68 6.88
C VAL A 735 18.57 1.75 8.08
N ALA A 736 17.39 2.36 7.91
CA ALA A 736 16.46 2.60 9.02
C ALA A 736 15.01 2.39 8.58
N ASP A 737 14.66 1.21 8.08
CA ASP A 737 13.30 0.82 7.72
C ASP A 737 13.05 -0.67 8.06
N THR A 738 11.89 -1.24 7.68
CA THR A 738 11.56 -2.64 8.00
C THR A 738 12.54 -3.68 7.44
N SER A 739 13.38 -3.32 6.47
CA SER A 739 14.42 -4.21 5.93
C SER A 739 15.41 -4.68 7.00
N VAL A 740 15.61 -3.93 8.08
CA VAL A 740 16.62 -4.28 9.10
C VAL A 740 16.14 -5.33 10.10
N PHE A 741 14.88 -5.75 10.06
CA PHE A 741 14.33 -6.70 11.02
C PHE A 741 15.09 -8.04 10.97
N PRO A 742 15.49 -8.64 12.09
CA PRO A 742 16.18 -9.94 12.08
C PRO A 742 15.33 -11.09 11.54
N THR A 743 14.05 -11.13 11.93
CA THR A 743 13.05 -12.17 11.57
C THR A 743 11.64 -11.57 11.46
N ALA A 744 10.66 -12.37 11.04
CA ALA A 744 9.25 -12.00 11.06
C ALA A 744 8.77 -11.65 12.47
N LEU A 745 7.90 -10.63 12.57
CA LEU A 745 7.45 -10.03 13.83
C LEU A 745 6.17 -10.69 14.40
N GLY A 746 5.27 -11.20 13.55
CA GLY A 746 3.99 -11.79 13.95
C GLY A 746 2.90 -10.81 14.37
N VAL A 747 3.19 -9.50 14.42
CA VAL A 747 2.22 -8.42 14.64
C VAL A 747 2.46 -7.28 13.65
N ASN A 748 1.58 -6.26 13.63
CA ASN A 748 1.72 -5.10 12.74
C ASN A 748 3.03 -4.32 13.03
N PRO A 749 3.88 -4.04 12.02
CA PRO A 749 5.27 -3.63 12.24
C PRO A 749 5.49 -2.14 12.52
N MET A 750 4.43 -1.31 12.55
CA MET A 750 4.56 0.14 12.57
C MET A 750 5.32 0.66 13.81
N VAL A 751 4.94 0.23 15.02
CA VAL A 751 5.63 0.68 16.25
C VAL A 751 7.06 0.14 16.28
N THR A 752 7.26 -1.13 15.93
CA THR A 752 8.59 -1.77 15.90
C THR A 752 9.54 -1.06 14.95
N VAL A 753 9.14 -0.75 13.70
CA VAL A 753 10.03 -0.07 12.75
C VAL A 753 10.35 1.36 13.19
N GLN A 754 9.36 2.08 13.75
CA GLN A 754 9.59 3.42 14.26
C GLN A 754 10.54 3.40 15.47
N SER A 755 10.43 2.41 16.36
CA SER A 755 11.28 2.28 17.55
C SER A 755 12.72 1.92 17.17
N ILE A 756 12.89 0.98 16.23
CA ILE A 756 14.22 0.66 15.67
C ILE A 756 14.82 1.90 15.00
N ALA A 757 14.04 2.62 14.19
CA ALA A 757 14.48 3.83 13.52
C ALA A 757 14.83 4.95 14.51
N TYR A 758 14.12 5.07 15.63
CA TYR A 758 14.45 6.00 16.71
C TYR A 758 15.83 5.70 17.30
N CYS A 759 16.10 4.44 17.67
CA CYS A 759 17.42 4.00 18.15
C CYS A 759 18.53 4.25 17.12
N ILE A 760 18.27 3.96 15.84
CA ILE A 760 19.23 4.24 14.75
C ILE A 760 19.45 5.74 14.60
N GLY A 761 18.40 6.55 14.71
CA GLY A 761 18.47 8.01 14.71
C GLY A 761 19.41 8.54 15.80
N LEU A 762 19.32 8.00 17.02
CA LEU A 762 20.25 8.34 18.13
C LEU A 762 21.70 7.97 17.79
N ASN A 763 21.94 6.79 17.21
CA ASN A 763 23.27 6.40 16.75
C ASN A 763 23.82 7.36 15.67
N VAL A 764 22.97 7.82 14.75
CA VAL A 764 23.35 8.80 13.72
C VAL A 764 23.68 10.15 14.34
N VAL A 765 22.92 10.62 15.33
CA VAL A 765 23.22 11.84 16.10
C VAL A 765 24.64 11.76 16.69
N ASP A 766 25.01 10.64 17.29
CA ASP A 766 26.32 10.48 17.90
C ASP A 766 27.46 10.44 16.87
N VAL A 767 27.23 9.87 15.69
CA VAL A 767 28.19 9.94 14.57
C VAL A 767 28.34 11.38 14.08
N LEU A 768 27.25 12.13 13.92
CA LEU A 768 27.30 13.52 13.50
C LEU A 768 28.00 14.42 14.53
N LYS A 769 27.80 14.17 15.84
CA LYS A 769 28.52 14.88 16.92
C LYS A 769 30.04 14.70 16.81
N ARG A 770 30.51 13.50 16.44
CA ARG A 770 31.95 13.20 16.27
C ARG A 770 32.55 13.77 14.97
N LYS A 771 31.70 14.21 14.02
CA LYS A 771 32.09 14.84 12.76
C LYS A 771 32.01 16.37 12.79
N LYS A 772 31.49 16.97 13.88
CA LYS A 772 31.68 18.39 14.19
C LYS A 772 33.11 18.59 14.67
#